data_AF-A0A7W3PJI9-F1
#
_entry.id   AF-A0A7W3PJI9-F1
#
_cell.length_a   1.000
_cell.length_b   1.000
_cell.length_c   1.000
_cell.angle_alpha   90.00
_cell.angle_beta   90.00
_cell.angle_gamma   90.00
#
_symmetry.space_group_name_H-M   'P 1'
#
loop_
_entity.id
_entity.type
_entity.pdbx_description
1 polymer ?
#
loop_
_entity_poly.entity_id
_entity_poly.type
_entity_poly.pdbx_seq_one_letter_code
_entity_poly.pdbx_strand_id
1 'polypeptide(L)'
;MTSTNGLLRPPRSRILTALLLVLCTVAAILLAAAPAVAITPTGKGTGHLWNGDGVSWLGTYRLPDGRQAFCLEAGKSSPVGNEYDTRTGADVFGVSTADHARLAYIARTWAGTNDPNTAAAGQLAVWTITGLNGHDQRYYAGRANDQWPVVLRRANEMLAEATATASRSVSGSAALYLRDDGTGLVRADLTVDRVADGPTKLDPAHRGTVTLEGAVFEDGRATATPRNGEAIAFRATGVDPVVTVKAKAKAEFTGLPYGRIITVGSSAAGSQMILFSGGTSVTAAGSASTESRSPLPFQPTVATVASDAVAEPGAVVTDHLTLGVAPGDGLLSEWGRHSAGGRWAPVPVTVRSSLLGPFDAPVVESDEWPEDAPVVCEVEVVATEGPGEYDTPGCELPAGGYYTWVESIDPADTPEELGGDRLRAWRSAFGTATETTFVPWAPTIETAVVGPQEVMTGTCVSDALVTTGTNPASAPFEVESILVGPFPIDQVLVEGDDLGPIADLDPSLVAGRVTTTVDGDGRVESPCVTVERPGRHVFVFSSAGSEPDESEVQVIPAFEDSLVHETEMVVAVEPEVPEVPEVPTASEPEPEPTVPAALAFTGGADGARTAGIAAGVVGTGLALVLGALGVGLVRRRAAAALEAPETPGLPDVR
;
A
#
# COMPACT_ATOMS: atom_id res chain seq x y z
N MET A 1 -13.11 27.12 21.64
CA MET A 1 -12.63 28.05 20.59
C MET A 1 -12.33 27.25 19.32
N THR A 2 -12.12 27.94 18.20
CA THR A 2 -11.66 27.47 16.87
C THR A 2 -10.86 26.15 16.84
N SER A 3 -11.09 25.15 15.98
CA SER A 3 -11.48 25.06 14.54
C SER A 3 -10.31 25.16 13.54
N THR A 4 -9.99 24.02 12.92
CA THR A 4 -9.54 23.92 11.51
C THR A 4 -10.01 22.59 10.92
N ASN A 5 -10.60 22.62 9.72
CA ASN A 5 -11.11 21.42 9.04
C ASN A 5 -11.04 21.61 7.51
N GLY A 6 -10.45 20.65 6.80
CA GLY A 6 -10.18 20.74 5.36
C GLY A 6 -11.36 20.32 4.48
N LEU A 7 -11.47 20.91 3.27
CA LEU A 7 -12.58 20.68 2.33
C LEU A 7 -12.32 19.51 1.37
N LEU A 8 -13.26 18.56 1.27
CA LEU A 8 -13.30 17.51 0.25
C LEU A 8 -14.36 17.79 -0.82
N ARG A 9 -14.04 17.50 -2.09
CA ARG A 9 -14.95 17.57 -3.27
C ARG A 9 -15.57 16.20 -3.59
N PRO A 10 -16.83 16.10 -4.07
CA PRO A 10 -17.45 14.83 -4.45
C PRO A 10 -17.09 14.38 -5.89
N PRO A 11 -17.14 13.06 -6.20
CA PRO A 11 -16.54 12.50 -7.41
C PRO A 11 -17.48 12.39 -8.63
N ARG A 12 -16.92 12.59 -9.84
CA ARG A 12 -17.61 12.50 -11.15
C ARG A 12 -17.88 11.06 -11.65
N SER A 13 -17.54 10.03 -10.86
CA SER A 13 -17.47 8.63 -11.30
C SER A 13 -18.83 8.00 -11.69
N ARG A 14 -19.91 8.27 -10.95
CA ARG A 14 -21.17 7.50 -11.04
C ARG A 14 -21.97 7.69 -12.34
N ILE A 15 -21.72 8.76 -13.11
CA ILE A 15 -22.46 9.06 -14.34
C ILE A 15 -21.90 8.26 -15.53
N LEU A 16 -20.58 8.04 -15.59
CA LEU A 16 -19.95 7.28 -16.68
C LEU A 16 -20.40 5.81 -16.68
N THR A 17 -20.46 5.19 -15.50
CA THR A 17 -20.79 3.76 -15.36
C THR A 17 -22.23 3.44 -15.81
N ALA A 18 -23.18 4.33 -15.51
CA ALA A 18 -24.56 4.18 -15.94
C ALA A 18 -24.71 4.31 -17.47
N LEU A 19 -23.97 5.24 -18.08
CA LEU A 19 -24.03 5.50 -19.53
C LEU A 19 -23.40 4.36 -20.34
N LEU A 20 -22.30 3.76 -19.83
CA LEU A 20 -21.70 2.54 -20.37
C LEU A 20 -22.64 1.33 -20.30
N LEU A 21 -23.35 1.14 -19.18
CA LEU A 21 -24.32 0.04 -19.02
C LEU A 21 -25.50 0.14 -20.00
N VAL A 22 -25.98 1.36 -20.27
CA VAL A 22 -27.02 1.61 -21.28
C VAL A 22 -26.48 1.41 -22.71
N LEU A 23 -25.27 1.87 -23.03
CA LEU A 23 -24.67 1.61 -24.34
C LEU A 23 -24.44 0.10 -24.59
N CYS A 24 -23.95 -0.64 -23.60
CA CYS A 24 -23.72 -2.07 -23.72
C CYS A 24 -25.03 -2.88 -23.87
N THR A 25 -26.11 -2.49 -23.20
CA THR A 25 -27.42 -3.14 -23.38
C THR A 25 -28.06 -2.81 -24.73
N VAL A 26 -27.98 -1.55 -25.19
CA VAL A 26 -28.45 -1.18 -26.55
C VAL A 26 -27.62 -1.85 -27.65
N ALA A 27 -26.30 -1.95 -27.48
CA ALA A 27 -25.43 -2.70 -28.39
C ALA A 27 -25.76 -4.20 -28.40
N ALA A 28 -25.98 -4.82 -27.24
CA ALA A 28 -26.37 -6.23 -27.15
C ALA A 28 -27.72 -6.54 -27.84
N ILE A 29 -28.67 -5.60 -27.79
CA ILE A 29 -29.96 -5.73 -28.50
C ILE A 29 -29.78 -5.57 -30.01
N LEU A 30 -28.93 -4.63 -30.46
CA LEU A 30 -28.68 -4.39 -31.89
C LEU A 30 -27.81 -5.47 -32.55
N LEU A 31 -26.92 -6.14 -31.83
CA LEU A 31 -26.14 -7.27 -32.36
C LEU A 31 -26.91 -8.61 -32.39
N ALA A 32 -28.08 -8.71 -31.74
CA ALA A 32 -28.87 -9.95 -31.70
C ALA A 32 -29.76 -10.18 -32.94
N ALA A 33 -29.98 -9.15 -33.77
CA ALA A 33 -30.80 -9.23 -34.98
C ALA A 33 -29.92 -9.43 -36.23
N ALA A 34 -29.35 -10.63 -36.37
CA ALA A 34 -28.79 -11.05 -37.66
C ALA A 34 -29.90 -11.08 -38.72
N PRO A 35 -29.65 -10.65 -39.98
CA PRO A 35 -30.65 -10.73 -41.03
C PRO A 35 -31.02 -12.19 -41.28
N ALA A 36 -32.32 -12.49 -41.38
CA ALA A 36 -32.78 -13.81 -41.78
C ALA A 36 -32.29 -14.07 -43.22
N VAL A 37 -31.32 -14.97 -43.37
CA VAL A 37 -30.87 -15.42 -44.68
C VAL A 37 -31.89 -16.40 -45.21
N ALA A 38 -32.77 -15.90 -46.08
CA ALA A 38 -33.66 -16.73 -46.87
C ALA A 38 -32.82 -17.59 -47.83
N ILE A 39 -33.00 -18.90 -47.78
CA ILE A 39 -32.31 -19.84 -48.67
C ILE A 39 -33.34 -20.55 -49.55
N THR A 40 -33.11 -20.54 -50.87
CA THR A 40 -33.99 -21.21 -51.85
C THR A 40 -33.26 -22.43 -52.42
N PRO A 41 -33.66 -23.68 -52.07
CA PRO A 41 -33.03 -24.89 -52.60
C PRO A 41 -33.14 -24.94 -54.13
N THR A 42 -31.98 -25.04 -54.79
CA THR A 42 -31.84 -24.87 -56.24
C THR A 42 -32.20 -26.11 -57.04
N GLY A 43 -32.38 -27.26 -56.38
CA GLY A 43 -32.75 -28.51 -57.04
C GLY A 43 -32.56 -29.76 -56.19
N LYS A 44 -32.83 -30.92 -56.79
CA LYS A 44 -32.49 -32.24 -56.25
C LYS A 44 -30.97 -32.37 -56.11
N GLY A 45 -30.52 -32.92 -54.99
CA GLY A 45 -29.10 -33.15 -54.68
C GLY A 45 -28.64 -34.53 -55.15
N THR A 46 -27.93 -35.23 -54.27
CA THR A 46 -27.49 -36.63 -54.48
C THR A 46 -28.61 -37.57 -54.03
N GLY A 47 -28.96 -38.61 -54.80
CA GLY A 47 -30.03 -39.54 -54.42
C GLY A 47 -30.72 -40.25 -55.58
N HIS A 48 -31.91 -40.78 -55.31
CA HIS A 48 -32.71 -41.56 -56.26
C HIS A 48 -34.05 -40.90 -56.59
N LEU A 49 -34.41 -40.95 -57.87
CA LEU A 49 -35.74 -40.64 -58.38
C LEU A 49 -36.56 -41.93 -58.49
N TRP A 50 -37.78 -41.94 -57.96
CA TRP A 50 -38.63 -43.12 -58.01
C TRP A 50 -39.24 -43.31 -59.41
N ASN A 51 -39.09 -44.51 -59.97
CA ASN A 51 -39.59 -44.85 -61.30
C ASN A 51 -41.13 -44.95 -61.35
N GLY A 52 -41.81 -45.04 -60.20
CA GLY A 52 -43.26 -45.23 -60.13
C GLY A 52 -44.08 -43.99 -60.51
N ASP A 53 -43.65 -42.79 -60.07
CA ASP A 53 -44.32 -41.52 -60.36
C ASP A 53 -43.44 -40.52 -61.12
N GLY A 54 -42.14 -40.80 -61.29
CA GLY A 54 -41.18 -39.91 -61.96
C GLY A 54 -40.88 -38.60 -61.22
N VAL A 55 -41.43 -38.39 -60.01
CA VAL A 55 -41.34 -37.12 -59.26
C VAL A 55 -40.81 -37.30 -57.84
N SER A 56 -41.18 -38.38 -57.15
CA SER A 56 -40.77 -38.68 -55.77
C SER A 56 -39.27 -38.88 -55.66
N TRP A 57 -38.67 -38.18 -54.71
CA TRP A 57 -37.23 -38.19 -54.46
C TRP A 57 -36.91 -38.83 -53.11
N LEU A 58 -35.74 -39.48 -53.05
CA LEU A 58 -35.11 -39.94 -51.81
C LEU A 58 -33.60 -39.63 -51.89
N GLY A 59 -33.17 -38.64 -51.12
CA GLY A 59 -31.81 -38.11 -51.16
C GLY A 59 -31.76 -36.68 -50.63
N THR A 60 -30.65 -36.00 -50.88
CA THR A 60 -30.44 -34.61 -50.48
C THR A 60 -31.03 -33.60 -51.46
N TYR A 61 -31.05 -32.34 -51.08
CA TYR A 61 -31.39 -31.17 -51.89
C TYR A 61 -30.25 -30.17 -51.88
N ARG A 62 -29.97 -29.56 -53.04
CA ARG A 62 -28.85 -28.62 -53.21
C ARG A 62 -29.26 -27.22 -52.74
N LEU A 63 -28.41 -26.61 -51.92
CA LEU A 63 -28.52 -25.21 -51.51
C LEU A 63 -27.68 -24.31 -52.44
N PRO A 64 -27.97 -23.00 -52.54
CA PRO A 64 -27.24 -22.06 -53.40
C PRO A 64 -25.73 -21.96 -53.09
N ASP A 65 -25.33 -22.21 -51.84
CA ASP A 65 -23.95 -22.20 -51.37
C ASP A 65 -23.20 -23.53 -51.63
N GLY A 66 -23.81 -24.46 -52.36
CA GLY A 66 -23.26 -25.78 -52.68
C GLY A 66 -23.42 -26.81 -51.56
N ARG A 67 -23.94 -26.44 -50.38
CA ARG A 67 -24.28 -27.43 -49.33
C ARG A 67 -25.48 -28.28 -49.75
N GLN A 68 -25.62 -29.39 -49.04
CA GLN A 68 -26.67 -30.38 -49.22
C GLN A 68 -27.54 -30.42 -47.98
N ALA A 69 -28.85 -30.50 -48.15
CA ALA A 69 -29.83 -30.60 -47.07
C ALA A 69 -30.67 -31.87 -47.18
N PHE A 70 -31.06 -32.44 -46.04
CA PHE A 70 -32.12 -33.44 -45.93
C PHE A 70 -33.45 -32.75 -45.64
N CYS A 71 -34.58 -33.37 -45.97
CA CYS A 71 -35.88 -32.95 -45.47
C CYS A 71 -36.21 -33.61 -44.13
N LEU A 72 -36.98 -32.90 -43.29
CA LEU A 72 -37.39 -33.34 -41.96
C LEU A 72 -38.79 -33.99 -41.92
N GLU A 73 -39.64 -33.79 -42.92
CA GLU A 73 -41.09 -34.04 -42.76
C GLU A 73 -41.65 -34.97 -43.85
N ALA A 74 -41.54 -36.29 -43.64
CA ALA A 74 -41.98 -37.27 -44.62
C ALA A 74 -43.42 -37.01 -45.08
N GLY A 75 -43.66 -36.96 -46.39
CA GLY A 75 -44.99 -36.82 -46.98
C GLY A 75 -45.42 -35.41 -47.42
N LYS A 76 -44.77 -34.31 -47.02
CA LYS A 76 -45.09 -32.99 -47.62
C LYS A 76 -44.41 -32.77 -48.98
N SER A 77 -44.69 -31.65 -49.64
CA SER A 77 -44.13 -31.28 -50.94
C SER A 77 -42.61 -31.01 -50.92
N SER A 78 -42.00 -31.16 -52.09
CA SER A 78 -40.57 -30.91 -52.34
C SER A 78 -40.14 -29.50 -51.88
N PRO A 79 -38.94 -29.34 -51.30
CA PRO A 79 -38.43 -28.03 -50.90
C PRO A 79 -37.96 -27.17 -52.07
N VAL A 80 -37.69 -27.76 -53.24
CA VAL A 80 -37.19 -27.03 -54.43
C VAL A 80 -38.15 -25.92 -54.84
N GLY A 81 -37.62 -24.70 -55.03
CA GLY A 81 -38.37 -23.55 -55.51
C GLY A 81 -39.16 -22.77 -54.45
N ASN A 82 -39.03 -23.11 -53.17
CA ASN A 82 -39.61 -22.33 -52.06
C ASN A 82 -38.51 -21.59 -51.30
N GLU A 83 -38.83 -20.41 -50.77
CA GLU A 83 -37.95 -19.67 -49.85
C GLU A 83 -38.02 -20.26 -48.44
N TYR A 84 -36.87 -20.36 -47.76
CA TYR A 84 -36.76 -20.89 -46.40
C TYR A 84 -36.10 -19.90 -45.44
N ASP A 85 -36.82 -19.56 -44.37
CA ASP A 85 -36.25 -18.90 -43.19
C ASP A 85 -35.45 -19.91 -42.38
N THR A 86 -34.16 -19.64 -42.19
CA THR A 86 -33.23 -20.55 -41.52
C THR A 86 -33.01 -20.18 -40.06
N ARG A 87 -32.97 -21.19 -39.18
CA ARG A 87 -32.64 -21.07 -37.76
C ARG A 87 -31.58 -22.08 -37.38
N THR A 88 -30.49 -21.61 -36.79
CA THR A 88 -29.38 -22.45 -36.32
C THR A 88 -29.40 -22.50 -34.80
N GLY A 89 -29.28 -23.71 -34.22
CA GLY A 89 -29.28 -23.87 -32.77
C GLY A 89 -29.29 -25.32 -32.33
N ALA A 90 -29.31 -25.52 -31.01
CA ALA A 90 -29.29 -26.83 -30.38
C ALA A 90 -30.69 -27.50 -30.28
N ASP A 91 -31.76 -26.70 -30.32
CA ASP A 91 -33.15 -27.15 -30.14
C ASP A 91 -34.08 -26.34 -31.08
N VAL A 92 -33.91 -26.54 -32.41
CA VAL A 92 -34.60 -25.76 -33.47
C VAL A 92 -35.73 -26.53 -34.17
N PHE A 93 -35.97 -27.79 -33.80
CA PHE A 93 -37.02 -28.64 -34.34
C PHE A 93 -37.77 -29.40 -33.23
N GLY A 94 -38.95 -29.94 -33.50
CA GLY A 94 -39.83 -30.55 -32.50
C GLY A 94 -39.46 -31.99 -32.08
N VAL A 95 -38.19 -32.26 -31.76
CA VAL A 95 -37.71 -33.61 -31.38
C VAL A 95 -36.89 -33.61 -30.10
N SER A 96 -36.62 -34.79 -29.53
CA SER A 96 -35.85 -34.90 -28.28
C SER A 96 -34.41 -34.37 -28.43
N THR A 97 -33.77 -34.04 -27.31
CA THR A 97 -32.35 -33.62 -27.27
C THR A 97 -31.41 -34.70 -27.82
N ALA A 98 -31.71 -35.98 -27.61
CA ALA A 98 -30.93 -37.09 -28.16
C ALA A 98 -31.12 -37.21 -29.68
N ASP A 99 -32.32 -36.92 -30.18
CA ASP A 99 -32.63 -36.95 -31.60
C ASP A 99 -32.06 -35.75 -32.36
N HIS A 100 -32.06 -34.56 -31.76
CA HIS A 100 -31.26 -33.43 -32.26
C HIS A 100 -29.78 -33.80 -32.40
N ALA A 101 -29.19 -34.49 -31.41
CA ALA A 101 -27.81 -34.93 -31.49
C ALA A 101 -27.59 -35.95 -32.63
N ARG A 102 -28.49 -36.93 -32.80
CA ARG A 102 -28.45 -37.90 -33.91
C ARG A 102 -28.58 -37.21 -35.27
N LEU A 103 -29.52 -36.28 -35.42
CA LEU A 103 -29.71 -35.49 -36.64
C LEU A 103 -28.49 -34.61 -36.96
N ALA A 104 -27.87 -34.01 -35.94
CA ALA A 104 -26.65 -33.23 -36.09
C ALA A 104 -25.47 -34.09 -36.56
N TYR A 105 -25.34 -35.31 -36.02
CA TYR A 105 -24.37 -36.29 -36.46
C TYR A 105 -24.62 -36.71 -37.92
N ILE A 106 -25.85 -37.13 -38.26
CA ILE A 106 -26.24 -37.52 -39.63
C ILE A 106 -25.97 -36.41 -40.64
N ALA A 107 -26.34 -35.16 -40.32
CA ALA A 107 -26.16 -34.02 -41.19
C ALA A 107 -24.68 -33.64 -41.37
N ARG A 108 -23.84 -33.74 -40.32
CA ARG A 108 -22.39 -33.52 -40.43
C ARG A 108 -21.69 -34.62 -41.23
N THR A 109 -22.05 -35.88 -41.00
CA THR A 109 -21.30 -37.03 -41.55
C THR A 109 -21.70 -37.39 -42.98
N TRP A 110 -22.98 -37.25 -43.36
CA TRP A 110 -23.49 -37.82 -44.62
C TRP A 110 -24.22 -36.86 -45.56
N ALA A 111 -24.58 -35.63 -45.15
CA ALA A 111 -25.28 -34.71 -46.06
C ALA A 111 -24.44 -34.36 -47.31
N GLY A 112 -23.13 -34.12 -47.13
CA GLY A 112 -22.22 -33.77 -48.22
C GLY A 112 -21.80 -34.90 -49.16
N THR A 113 -22.44 -36.08 -49.10
CA THR A 113 -22.02 -37.25 -49.90
C THR A 113 -22.38 -37.11 -51.39
N ASN A 114 -21.54 -37.70 -52.24
CA ASN A 114 -21.76 -37.85 -53.68
C ASN A 114 -22.26 -39.26 -54.06
N ASP A 115 -22.39 -40.20 -53.10
CA ASP A 115 -22.98 -41.53 -53.34
C ASP A 115 -24.52 -41.50 -53.19
N PRO A 116 -25.30 -41.84 -54.25
CA PRO A 116 -26.76 -41.89 -54.20
C PRO A 116 -27.33 -42.79 -53.10
N ASN A 117 -26.70 -43.94 -52.83
CA ASN A 117 -27.19 -44.88 -51.82
C ASN A 117 -27.00 -44.31 -50.39
N THR A 118 -25.86 -43.69 -50.12
CA THR A 118 -25.56 -43.00 -48.85
C THR A 118 -26.45 -41.77 -48.66
N ALA A 119 -26.69 -40.96 -49.69
CA ALA A 119 -27.58 -39.80 -49.59
C ALA A 119 -29.04 -40.21 -49.34
N ALA A 120 -29.53 -41.22 -50.05
CA ALA A 120 -30.86 -41.77 -49.84
C ALA A 120 -31.01 -42.43 -48.45
N ALA A 121 -29.98 -43.11 -47.97
CA ALA A 121 -29.94 -43.70 -46.63
C ALA A 121 -29.94 -42.63 -45.53
N GLY A 122 -29.18 -41.54 -45.71
CA GLY A 122 -29.18 -40.39 -44.79
C GLY A 122 -30.56 -39.74 -44.69
N GLN A 123 -31.23 -39.54 -45.84
CA GLN A 123 -32.59 -39.02 -45.87
C GLN A 123 -33.60 -39.95 -45.16
N LEU A 124 -33.47 -41.26 -45.35
CA LEU A 124 -34.32 -42.26 -44.70
C LEU A 124 -34.05 -42.33 -43.19
N ALA A 125 -32.80 -42.18 -42.76
CA ALA A 125 -32.42 -42.11 -41.35
C ALA A 125 -33.00 -40.84 -40.68
N VAL A 126 -32.94 -39.67 -41.34
CA VAL A 126 -33.58 -38.44 -40.87
C VAL A 126 -35.09 -38.65 -40.68
N TRP A 127 -35.81 -39.14 -41.68
CA TRP A 127 -37.26 -39.40 -41.57
C TRP A 127 -37.60 -40.50 -40.55
N THR A 128 -36.71 -41.45 -40.28
CA THR A 128 -36.92 -42.42 -39.19
C THR A 128 -36.93 -41.73 -37.82
N ILE A 129 -36.08 -40.73 -37.62
CA ILE A 129 -36.00 -39.97 -36.37
C ILE A 129 -37.16 -38.98 -36.24
N THR A 130 -37.53 -38.31 -37.34
CA THR A 130 -38.52 -37.21 -37.31
C THR A 130 -39.96 -37.65 -37.57
N GLY A 131 -40.18 -38.87 -38.06
CA GLY A 131 -41.49 -39.47 -38.29
C GLY A 131 -41.75 -39.83 -39.76
N LEU A 132 -42.20 -41.06 -39.97
CA LEU A 132 -42.48 -41.66 -41.29
C LEU A 132 -43.95 -41.50 -41.72
N ASN A 133 -44.67 -40.49 -41.19
CA ASN A 133 -46.04 -40.13 -41.59
C ASN A 133 -47.01 -41.32 -41.79
N GLY A 134 -47.01 -42.27 -40.84
CA GLY A 134 -47.89 -43.45 -40.84
C GLY A 134 -47.41 -44.65 -41.68
N HIS A 135 -46.26 -44.56 -42.36
CA HIS A 135 -45.64 -45.66 -43.10
C HIS A 135 -44.41 -46.24 -42.38
N ASP A 136 -43.87 -47.34 -42.88
CA ASP A 136 -42.61 -47.92 -42.44
C ASP A 136 -41.40 -47.38 -43.26
N GLN A 137 -40.18 -47.74 -42.85
CA GLN A 137 -38.97 -47.36 -43.60
C GLN A 137 -38.95 -47.98 -45.00
N ARG A 138 -39.51 -49.19 -45.18
CA ARG A 138 -39.46 -49.94 -46.44
C ARG A 138 -40.25 -49.23 -47.54
N TYR A 139 -41.40 -48.67 -47.20
CA TYR A 139 -42.22 -47.85 -48.08
C TYR A 139 -41.41 -46.69 -48.69
N TYR A 140 -40.71 -45.91 -47.86
CA TYR A 140 -39.87 -44.82 -48.35
C TYR A 140 -38.59 -45.31 -49.06
N ALA A 141 -37.97 -46.39 -48.58
CA ALA A 141 -36.81 -46.99 -49.23
C ALA A 141 -37.12 -47.44 -50.67
N GLY A 142 -38.37 -47.84 -50.96
CA GLY A 142 -38.83 -48.20 -52.31
C GLY A 142 -38.64 -47.11 -53.38
N ARG A 143 -38.48 -45.84 -52.97
CA ARG A 143 -38.11 -44.73 -53.86
C ARG A 143 -36.71 -44.87 -54.48
N ALA A 144 -35.86 -45.70 -53.90
CA ALA A 144 -34.55 -46.07 -54.46
C ALA A 144 -34.62 -47.18 -55.53
N ASN A 145 -35.83 -47.55 -55.99
CA ASN A 145 -36.05 -48.60 -56.98
C ASN A 145 -35.34 -49.91 -56.54
N ASP A 146 -34.62 -50.60 -57.41
CA ASP A 146 -33.91 -51.84 -57.08
C ASP A 146 -32.82 -51.71 -56.00
N GLN A 147 -32.40 -50.47 -55.68
CA GLN A 147 -31.44 -50.21 -54.60
C GLN A 147 -32.07 -50.13 -53.20
N TRP A 148 -33.41 -50.26 -53.08
CA TRP A 148 -34.11 -50.18 -51.78
C TRP A 148 -33.53 -51.08 -50.66
N PRO A 149 -33.03 -52.32 -50.90
CA PRO A 149 -32.47 -53.14 -49.82
C PRO A 149 -31.13 -52.60 -49.31
N VAL A 150 -30.35 -51.97 -50.19
CA VAL A 150 -29.04 -51.37 -49.86
C VAL A 150 -29.27 -50.09 -49.06
N VAL A 151 -30.17 -49.22 -49.53
CA VAL A 151 -30.54 -47.97 -48.87
C VAL A 151 -31.16 -48.23 -47.49
N LEU A 152 -32.08 -49.19 -47.37
CA LEU A 152 -32.70 -49.55 -46.09
C LEU A 152 -31.67 -50.08 -45.07
N ARG A 153 -30.77 -50.96 -45.51
CA ARG A 153 -29.70 -51.47 -44.63
C ARG A 153 -28.78 -50.33 -44.19
N ARG A 154 -28.32 -49.50 -45.12
CA ARG A 154 -27.40 -48.39 -44.84
C ARG A 154 -28.03 -47.33 -43.93
N ALA A 155 -29.33 -47.07 -44.06
CA ALA A 155 -30.05 -46.16 -43.16
C ALA A 155 -30.05 -46.68 -41.71
N ASN A 156 -30.23 -47.99 -41.52
CA ASN A 156 -30.19 -48.60 -40.18
C ASN A 156 -28.77 -48.67 -39.59
N GLU A 157 -27.74 -48.88 -40.43
CA GLU A 157 -26.34 -48.69 -40.03
C GLU A 157 -26.08 -47.26 -39.53
N MET A 158 -26.52 -46.24 -40.28
CA MET A 158 -26.39 -44.82 -39.90
C MET A 158 -27.12 -44.48 -38.58
N LEU A 159 -28.29 -45.06 -38.34
CA LEU A 159 -29.07 -44.87 -37.10
C LEU A 159 -28.38 -45.51 -35.88
N ALA A 160 -27.78 -46.69 -36.06
CA ALA A 160 -26.99 -47.36 -35.03
C ALA A 160 -25.72 -46.57 -34.71
N GLU A 161 -24.97 -46.16 -35.74
CA GLU A 161 -23.75 -45.35 -35.62
C GLU A 161 -24.03 -43.99 -34.97
N ALA A 162 -25.10 -43.31 -35.38
CA ALA A 162 -25.54 -42.06 -34.75
C ALA A 162 -25.99 -42.26 -33.29
N THR A 163 -26.59 -43.39 -32.94
CA THR A 163 -26.97 -43.66 -31.54
C THR A 163 -25.76 -43.91 -30.65
N ALA A 164 -24.72 -44.58 -31.15
CA ALA A 164 -23.46 -44.78 -30.43
C ALA A 164 -22.60 -43.49 -30.34
N THR A 165 -22.51 -42.73 -31.44
CA THR A 165 -21.46 -41.71 -31.62
C THR A 165 -21.94 -40.27 -31.47
N ALA A 166 -23.24 -40.00 -31.64
CA ALA A 166 -23.76 -38.63 -31.52
C ALA A 166 -23.55 -38.08 -30.10
N SER A 167 -23.38 -36.76 -30.01
CA SER A 167 -23.13 -36.06 -28.75
C SER A 167 -24.10 -34.90 -28.56
N ARG A 168 -24.58 -34.73 -27.33
CA ARG A 168 -25.47 -33.64 -26.92
C ARG A 168 -24.70 -32.33 -26.78
N SER A 169 -23.47 -32.40 -26.26
CA SER A 169 -22.56 -31.27 -26.04
C SER A 169 -21.08 -31.75 -25.98
N VAL A 170 -20.17 -30.79 -25.94
CA VAL A 170 -18.76 -30.96 -25.53
C VAL A 170 -18.40 -29.79 -24.62
N SER A 171 -17.60 -30.03 -23.58
CA SER A 171 -17.11 -29.03 -22.64
C SER A 171 -15.59 -29.10 -22.49
N GLY A 172 -15.00 -27.98 -22.12
CA GLY A 172 -13.57 -27.88 -21.80
C GLY A 172 -13.37 -27.72 -20.30
N SER A 173 -12.21 -28.16 -19.81
CA SER A 173 -11.73 -27.87 -18.48
C SER A 173 -10.26 -27.50 -18.52
N ALA A 174 -9.82 -26.70 -17.56
CA ALA A 174 -8.41 -26.46 -17.31
C ALA A 174 -8.07 -26.96 -15.90
N ALA A 175 -6.85 -27.45 -15.72
CA ALA A 175 -6.27 -27.79 -14.44
C ALA A 175 -4.89 -27.14 -14.35
N LEU A 176 -4.55 -26.66 -13.17
CA LEU A 176 -3.29 -25.99 -12.87
C LEU A 176 -2.69 -26.57 -11.59
N TYR A 177 -1.38 -26.68 -11.62
CA TYR A 177 -0.56 -27.01 -10.46
C TYR A 177 0.62 -26.06 -10.45
N LEU A 178 0.89 -25.44 -9.30
CA LEU A 178 1.97 -24.48 -9.09
C LEU A 178 2.74 -24.90 -7.84
N ARG A 179 4.05 -24.75 -7.87
CA ARG A 179 4.97 -24.97 -6.75
C ARG A 179 5.50 -23.64 -6.24
N ASP A 180 6.00 -23.67 -5.01
CA ASP A 180 6.59 -22.50 -4.34
C ASP A 180 7.92 -22.03 -4.95
N ASP A 181 8.50 -22.78 -5.90
CA ASP A 181 9.63 -22.34 -6.76
C ASP A 181 9.19 -21.51 -7.99
N GLY A 182 7.89 -21.19 -8.08
CA GLY A 182 7.27 -20.48 -9.19
C GLY A 182 7.09 -21.31 -10.47
N THR A 183 7.38 -22.62 -10.47
CA THR A 183 7.16 -23.51 -11.62
C THR A 183 5.83 -24.24 -11.51
N GLY A 184 5.19 -24.50 -12.65
CA GLY A 184 3.89 -25.16 -12.67
C GLY A 184 3.64 -26.02 -13.91
N LEU A 185 2.49 -26.70 -13.89
CA LEU A 185 1.94 -27.47 -15.01
C LEU A 185 0.51 -27.01 -15.28
N VAL A 186 0.20 -26.72 -16.55
CA VAL A 186 -1.16 -26.48 -17.03
C VAL A 186 -1.60 -27.63 -17.93
N ARG A 187 -2.84 -28.08 -17.76
CA ARG A 187 -3.45 -29.12 -18.58
C ARG A 187 -4.87 -28.71 -18.96
N ALA A 188 -5.21 -28.81 -20.24
CA ALA A 188 -6.55 -28.53 -20.75
C ALA A 188 -7.19 -29.83 -21.24
N ASP A 189 -8.36 -30.22 -20.73
CA ASP A 189 -9.05 -31.45 -21.10
C ASP A 189 -10.40 -31.16 -21.80
N LEU A 190 -10.87 -32.11 -22.60
CA LEU A 190 -12.18 -32.08 -23.25
C LEU A 190 -13.05 -33.25 -22.77
N THR A 191 -14.33 -33.00 -22.55
CA THR A 191 -15.34 -34.00 -22.20
C THR A 191 -16.52 -33.91 -23.16
N VAL A 192 -16.92 -35.02 -23.78
CA VAL A 192 -18.06 -35.09 -24.71
C VAL A 192 -19.22 -35.82 -24.04
N ASP A 193 -20.43 -35.26 -24.08
CA ASP A 193 -21.65 -35.93 -23.61
C ASP A 193 -22.26 -36.74 -24.75
N ARG A 194 -22.00 -38.06 -24.78
CA ARG A 194 -22.50 -38.98 -25.83
C ARG A 194 -23.93 -39.42 -25.56
N VAL A 195 -24.70 -39.62 -26.64
CA VAL A 195 -26.09 -40.09 -26.55
C VAL A 195 -26.19 -41.44 -25.85
N ALA A 196 -25.28 -42.38 -26.15
CA ALA A 196 -25.21 -43.70 -25.51
C ALA A 196 -24.66 -43.64 -24.07
N ASP A 197 -23.42 -43.18 -23.90
CA ASP A 197 -22.64 -43.41 -22.66
C ASP A 197 -22.58 -42.20 -21.71
N GLY A 198 -23.11 -41.05 -22.12
CA GLY A 198 -23.03 -39.81 -21.34
C GLY A 198 -21.64 -39.13 -21.39
N PRO A 199 -21.29 -38.32 -20.38
CA PRO A 199 -20.02 -37.58 -20.33
C PRO A 199 -18.79 -38.49 -20.31
N THR A 200 -17.99 -38.44 -21.38
CA THR A 200 -16.73 -39.18 -21.52
C THR A 200 -15.58 -38.24 -21.85
N LYS A 201 -14.43 -38.41 -21.21
CA LYS A 201 -13.19 -37.67 -21.53
C LYS A 201 -12.68 -38.05 -22.92
N LEU A 202 -12.22 -37.07 -23.70
CA LEU A 202 -11.65 -37.30 -25.04
C LEU A 202 -10.15 -37.58 -24.98
N ASP A 203 -9.69 -38.48 -25.85
CA ASP A 203 -8.27 -38.71 -26.13
C ASP A 203 -7.60 -37.49 -26.78
N PRO A 204 -6.24 -37.36 -26.75
CA PRO A 204 -5.48 -36.17 -27.22
C PRO A 204 -5.48 -35.88 -28.73
N ALA A 205 -6.67 -35.76 -29.34
CA ALA A 205 -6.85 -35.56 -30.77
C ALA A 205 -6.91 -34.07 -31.19
N HIS A 206 -7.43 -33.19 -30.34
CA HIS A 206 -7.77 -31.79 -30.68
C HIS A 206 -6.74 -30.81 -30.14
N ARG A 207 -6.36 -29.80 -30.92
CA ARG A 207 -5.57 -28.67 -30.43
C ARG A 207 -6.47 -27.54 -29.95
N GLY A 208 -6.06 -26.86 -28.88
CA GLY A 208 -6.74 -25.68 -28.35
C GLY A 208 -5.71 -24.65 -27.87
N THR A 209 -6.12 -23.39 -27.80
CA THR A 209 -5.29 -22.31 -27.26
C THR A 209 -5.39 -22.32 -25.75
N VAL A 210 -4.26 -22.27 -25.04
CA VAL A 210 -4.20 -21.99 -23.61
C VAL A 210 -3.50 -20.66 -23.41
N THR A 211 -4.20 -19.71 -22.79
CA THR A 211 -3.65 -18.42 -22.36
C THR A 211 -3.41 -18.43 -20.85
N LEU A 212 -2.27 -17.90 -20.41
CA LEU A 212 -1.90 -17.68 -19.01
C LEU A 212 -1.98 -16.19 -18.65
N GLU A 213 -2.05 -15.91 -17.35
CA GLU A 213 -2.03 -14.58 -16.75
C GLU A 213 -1.09 -14.66 -15.53
N GLY A 214 -0.17 -13.71 -15.35
CA GLY A 214 0.87 -13.79 -14.30
C GLY A 214 1.90 -14.93 -14.45
N ALA A 215 1.94 -15.59 -15.62
CA ALA A 215 2.87 -16.68 -15.92
C ALA A 215 3.14 -16.78 -17.43
N VAL A 216 4.28 -17.39 -17.79
CA VAL A 216 4.70 -17.67 -19.17
C VAL A 216 5.13 -19.12 -19.35
N PHE A 217 5.05 -19.60 -20.58
CA PHE A 217 5.62 -20.88 -21.02
C PHE A 217 7.15 -20.79 -21.20
N GLU A 218 7.79 -21.92 -21.47
CA GLU A 218 9.25 -22.02 -21.69
C GLU A 218 9.77 -21.11 -22.82
N ASP A 219 8.95 -20.79 -23.82
CA ASP A 219 9.27 -19.85 -24.91
C ASP A 219 9.10 -18.36 -24.52
N GLY A 220 8.82 -18.07 -23.26
CA GLY A 220 8.59 -16.72 -22.72
C GLY A 220 7.22 -16.13 -23.06
N ARG A 221 6.32 -16.86 -23.73
CA ARG A 221 4.98 -16.35 -24.10
C ARG A 221 3.92 -16.71 -23.06
N ALA A 222 2.88 -15.89 -23.00
CA ALA A 222 1.67 -16.19 -22.21
C ALA A 222 0.67 -17.11 -22.94
N THR A 223 0.98 -17.62 -24.14
CA THR A 223 0.05 -18.43 -24.95
C THR A 223 0.72 -19.66 -25.57
N ALA A 224 0.03 -20.80 -25.52
CA ALA A 224 0.46 -22.07 -26.11
C ALA A 224 -0.70 -22.78 -26.83
N THR A 225 -0.41 -23.81 -27.64
CA THR A 225 -1.41 -24.57 -28.41
C THR A 225 -1.38 -26.10 -28.17
N PRO A 226 -1.52 -26.57 -26.90
CA PRO A 226 -1.52 -27.99 -26.56
C PRO A 226 -2.60 -28.81 -27.29
N ARG A 227 -2.40 -30.12 -27.32
CA ARG A 227 -3.48 -31.10 -27.49
C ARG A 227 -4.29 -31.21 -26.20
N ASN A 228 -5.58 -31.56 -26.28
CA ASN A 228 -6.36 -31.85 -25.09
C ASN A 228 -5.73 -33.02 -24.30
N GLY A 229 -5.58 -32.87 -22.99
CA GLY A 229 -4.94 -33.82 -22.10
C GLY A 229 -3.41 -33.76 -22.04
N GLU A 230 -2.77 -32.94 -22.87
CA GLU A 230 -1.35 -32.60 -22.76
C GLU A 230 -1.13 -31.68 -21.55
N ALA A 231 -0.04 -31.92 -20.80
CA ALA A 231 0.40 -31.06 -19.70
C ALA A 231 1.64 -30.28 -20.16
N ILE A 232 1.59 -28.96 -20.08
CA ILE A 232 2.69 -28.06 -20.46
C ILE A 232 3.23 -27.36 -19.20
N ALA A 233 4.56 -27.23 -19.11
CA ALA A 233 5.22 -26.49 -18.04
C ALA A 233 5.14 -24.97 -18.22
N PHE A 234 5.02 -24.24 -17.11
CA PHE A 234 5.05 -22.78 -17.08
C PHE A 234 5.87 -22.27 -15.89
N ARG A 235 6.23 -20.98 -15.93
CA ARG A 235 6.88 -20.24 -14.83
C ARG A 235 6.08 -18.97 -14.54
N ALA A 236 5.90 -18.67 -13.25
CA ALA A 236 5.33 -17.42 -12.75
C ALA A 236 6.19 -16.21 -13.13
N THR A 237 5.55 -15.04 -13.34
CA THR A 237 6.25 -13.79 -13.71
C THR A 237 5.86 -12.57 -12.88
N GLY A 238 5.02 -12.74 -11.84
CA GLY A 238 4.66 -11.65 -10.93
C GLY A 238 5.79 -11.33 -9.95
N VAL A 239 5.99 -10.04 -9.68
CA VAL A 239 6.88 -9.51 -8.62
C VAL A 239 6.13 -9.10 -7.35
N ASP A 240 4.79 -9.17 -7.39
CA ASP A 240 3.89 -8.87 -6.26
C ASP A 240 4.13 -9.86 -5.10
N PRO A 241 4.01 -9.43 -3.82
CA PRO A 241 4.42 -10.22 -2.65
C PRO A 241 3.45 -11.36 -2.32
N VAL A 242 2.26 -11.33 -2.94
CA VAL A 242 1.34 -12.46 -2.94
C VAL A 242 1.47 -13.13 -4.31
N VAL A 243 2.25 -14.21 -4.38
CA VAL A 243 2.31 -15.13 -5.54
C VAL A 243 1.07 -16.04 -5.59
N THR A 244 -0.07 -15.41 -5.30
CA THR A 244 -1.33 -15.52 -6.02
C THR A 244 -1.12 -15.33 -7.54
N VAL A 245 -0.34 -16.22 -8.14
CA VAL A 245 -0.20 -16.44 -9.58
C VAL A 245 -1.50 -17.05 -10.02
N LYS A 246 -2.49 -16.17 -10.21
CA LYS A 246 -3.72 -16.41 -10.94
C LYS A 246 -3.36 -16.62 -12.40
N ALA A 247 -2.63 -17.70 -12.68
CA ALA A 247 -2.61 -18.39 -13.94
C ALA A 247 -4.07 -18.65 -14.29
N LYS A 248 -4.70 -17.75 -15.03
CA LYS A 248 -6.07 -17.94 -15.50
C LYS A 248 -5.97 -18.70 -16.81
N ALA A 249 -5.81 -20.01 -16.71
CA ALA A 249 -5.65 -20.89 -17.86
C ALA A 249 -6.95 -20.94 -18.69
N LYS A 250 -7.20 -19.97 -19.57
CA LYS A 250 -8.31 -20.05 -20.52
C LYS A 250 -7.91 -21.03 -21.62
N ALA A 251 -8.45 -22.24 -21.53
CA ALA A 251 -8.41 -23.19 -22.63
C ALA A 251 -9.56 -22.87 -23.60
N GLU A 252 -9.29 -22.86 -24.91
CA GLU A 252 -10.32 -22.71 -25.94
C GLU A 252 -10.04 -23.64 -27.13
N PHE A 253 -10.98 -24.56 -27.38
CA PHE A 253 -10.99 -25.48 -28.52
C PHE A 253 -12.13 -25.11 -29.45
N THR A 254 -11.84 -24.84 -30.72
CA THR A 254 -12.81 -24.48 -31.75
C THR A 254 -12.84 -25.53 -32.86
N GLY A 255 -13.83 -25.48 -33.76
CA GLY A 255 -13.90 -26.42 -34.89
C GLY A 255 -14.34 -27.84 -34.51
N LEU A 256 -14.86 -28.06 -33.30
CA LEU A 256 -15.15 -29.39 -32.77
C LEU A 256 -16.37 -30.04 -33.46
N PRO A 257 -16.27 -31.31 -33.91
CA PRO A 257 -17.33 -32.02 -34.63
C PRO A 257 -18.43 -32.62 -33.73
N TYR A 258 -18.63 -32.05 -32.54
CA TYR A 258 -19.50 -32.59 -31.48
C TYR A 258 -20.76 -31.73 -31.28
N GLY A 259 -21.64 -32.18 -30.38
CA GLY A 259 -22.84 -31.45 -29.99
C GLY A 259 -23.98 -31.51 -31.01
N ARG A 260 -25.13 -30.97 -30.61
CA ARG A 260 -26.41 -31.11 -31.31
C ARG A 260 -26.81 -29.93 -32.22
N ILE A 261 -25.89 -29.00 -32.50
CA ILE A 261 -26.19 -27.82 -33.33
C ILE A 261 -26.48 -28.23 -34.78
N ILE A 262 -27.65 -27.82 -35.27
CA ILE A 262 -28.12 -27.98 -36.64
C ILE A 262 -28.69 -26.67 -37.16
N THR A 263 -28.78 -26.52 -38.48
CA THR A 263 -29.58 -25.48 -39.12
C THR A 263 -30.82 -26.10 -39.73
N VAL A 264 -31.98 -25.50 -39.42
CA VAL A 264 -33.27 -25.92 -39.92
C VAL A 264 -33.94 -24.76 -40.67
N GLY A 265 -34.40 -25.03 -41.88
CA GLY A 265 -35.20 -24.11 -42.68
C GLY A 265 -36.69 -24.43 -42.58
N SER A 266 -37.53 -23.41 -42.40
CA SER A 266 -38.99 -23.47 -42.56
C SER A 266 -39.46 -22.57 -43.70
N SER A 267 -40.49 -23.00 -44.45
CA SER A 267 -41.10 -22.19 -45.52
C SER A 267 -42.57 -21.91 -45.24
N ALA A 268 -43.00 -20.66 -45.49
CA ALA A 268 -44.41 -20.27 -45.41
C ALA A 268 -45.30 -21.00 -46.44
N ALA A 269 -44.72 -21.58 -47.50
CA ALA A 269 -45.43 -22.36 -48.51
C ALA A 269 -45.91 -23.75 -48.00
N GLY A 270 -45.53 -24.17 -46.79
CA GLY A 270 -45.94 -25.45 -46.21
C GLY A 270 -45.22 -26.68 -46.78
N SER A 271 -44.18 -26.49 -47.59
CA SER A 271 -43.26 -27.54 -48.03
C SER A 271 -42.47 -28.16 -46.87
N GLN A 272 -41.81 -29.31 -47.11
CA GLN A 272 -41.01 -29.98 -46.07
C GLN A 272 -39.94 -29.04 -45.51
N MET A 273 -39.82 -28.95 -44.19
CA MET A 273 -38.68 -28.30 -43.54
C MET A 273 -37.36 -28.99 -43.94
N ILE A 274 -36.30 -28.20 -44.08
CA ILE A 274 -34.97 -28.69 -44.49
C ILE A 274 -33.99 -28.67 -43.31
N LEU A 275 -33.05 -29.63 -43.30
CA LEU A 275 -32.00 -29.83 -42.31
C LEU A 275 -30.64 -29.86 -43.01
N PHE A 276 -29.69 -29.08 -42.51
CA PHE A 276 -28.29 -29.20 -42.89
C PHE A 276 -27.38 -28.91 -41.70
N SER A 277 -26.10 -29.22 -41.85
CA SER A 277 -25.12 -28.97 -40.79
C SER A 277 -24.97 -27.47 -40.53
N GLY A 278 -25.05 -27.08 -39.25
CA GLY A 278 -24.67 -25.75 -38.78
C GLY A 278 -23.16 -25.50 -38.74
N GLY A 279 -22.35 -26.44 -39.24
CA GLY A 279 -20.89 -26.43 -39.17
C GLY A 279 -20.35 -27.16 -37.92
N THR A 280 -19.03 -27.05 -37.72
CA THR A 280 -18.31 -27.54 -36.53
C THR A 280 -17.98 -26.39 -35.56
N SER A 281 -18.85 -25.38 -35.48
CA SER A 281 -18.63 -24.14 -34.71
C SER A 281 -18.76 -24.29 -33.18
N VAL A 282 -18.67 -25.51 -32.64
CA VAL A 282 -18.76 -25.71 -31.19
C VAL A 282 -17.42 -25.36 -30.54
N THR A 283 -17.44 -24.28 -29.76
CA THR A 283 -16.34 -23.91 -28.89
C THR A 283 -16.51 -24.58 -27.53
N ALA A 284 -15.44 -25.23 -27.06
CA ALA A 284 -15.33 -25.73 -25.70
C ALA A 284 -14.24 -24.96 -24.96
N ALA A 285 -14.58 -24.39 -23.80
CA ALA A 285 -13.67 -23.61 -22.99
C ALA A 285 -13.77 -23.95 -21.51
N GLY A 286 -12.68 -23.72 -20.78
CA GLY A 286 -12.60 -23.87 -19.34
C GLY A 286 -11.53 -22.94 -18.77
N SER A 287 -11.64 -22.66 -17.47
CA SER A 287 -10.65 -21.87 -16.73
C SER A 287 -10.35 -22.52 -15.37
N ALA A 288 -9.13 -22.26 -14.88
CA ALA A 288 -8.68 -22.58 -13.54
C ALA A 288 -7.82 -21.42 -13.03
N SER A 289 -7.59 -21.37 -11.73
CA SER A 289 -6.63 -20.47 -11.06
C SER A 289 -6.04 -21.17 -9.84
N THR A 290 -4.81 -20.82 -9.48
CA THR A 290 -4.08 -21.35 -8.31
C THR A 290 -3.30 -20.20 -7.65
N GLU A 291 -2.73 -20.41 -6.48
CA GLU A 291 -2.01 -19.41 -5.66
C GLU A 291 -0.93 -20.14 -4.83
N SER A 292 0.26 -19.54 -4.62
CA SER A 292 1.45 -20.14 -3.98
C SER A 292 2.35 -19.05 -3.37
N ARG A 293 3.45 -19.44 -2.68
CA ARG A 293 4.40 -18.49 -2.08
C ARG A 293 5.38 -17.97 -3.15
N SER A 294 5.83 -16.72 -3.02
CA SER A 294 6.86 -16.21 -3.94
C SER A 294 8.23 -16.78 -3.56
N PRO A 295 9.03 -17.27 -4.52
CA PRO A 295 10.43 -17.64 -4.27
C PRO A 295 11.36 -16.42 -4.19
N LEU A 296 10.90 -15.22 -4.56
CA LEU A 296 11.75 -14.02 -4.57
C LEU A 296 12.03 -13.52 -3.14
N PRO A 297 13.27 -13.10 -2.85
CA PRO A 297 13.60 -12.42 -1.61
C PRO A 297 13.09 -10.97 -1.59
N PHE A 298 13.08 -10.34 -0.42
CA PHE A 298 12.80 -8.92 -0.24
C PHE A 298 13.90 -8.25 0.59
N GLN A 299 14.17 -6.98 0.30
CA GLN A 299 15.13 -6.17 1.04
C GLN A 299 14.39 -5.25 2.02
N PRO A 300 14.47 -5.49 3.34
CA PRO A 300 13.91 -4.55 4.30
C PRO A 300 14.74 -3.26 4.31
N THR A 301 14.10 -2.19 4.76
CA THR A 301 14.71 -0.90 5.13
C THR A 301 14.11 -0.47 6.46
N VAL A 302 14.90 0.08 7.37
CA VAL A 302 14.40 0.81 8.52
C VAL A 302 14.87 2.26 8.38
N ALA A 303 13.96 3.19 8.62
CA ALA A 303 14.30 4.58 8.95
C ALA A 303 13.95 4.80 10.41
N THR A 304 14.79 5.54 11.12
CA THR A 304 14.78 5.67 12.58
C THR A 304 14.67 7.14 12.97
N VAL A 305 14.32 7.40 14.23
CA VAL A 305 14.37 8.73 14.88
C VAL A 305 14.45 8.53 16.40
N ALA A 306 15.54 8.99 17.02
CA ALA A 306 15.66 9.03 18.48
C ALA A 306 14.56 9.90 19.12
N SER A 307 14.05 9.50 20.30
CA SER A 307 12.95 10.20 20.98
C SER A 307 13.26 11.66 21.29
N ASP A 308 14.52 11.94 21.62
CA ASP A 308 15.01 13.23 22.08
C ASP A 308 16.39 13.53 21.48
N ALA A 309 16.55 14.68 20.83
CA ALA A 309 17.84 15.13 20.30
C ALA A 309 18.78 15.68 21.39
N VAL A 310 18.21 16.13 22.52
CA VAL A 310 18.94 16.57 23.72
C VAL A 310 18.23 16.02 24.95
N ALA A 311 18.98 15.44 25.88
CA ALA A 311 18.46 14.82 27.09
C ALA A 311 19.37 15.08 28.31
N GLU A 312 18.90 14.73 29.50
CA GLU A 312 19.66 14.82 30.75
C GLU A 312 20.26 13.45 31.15
N PRO A 313 21.32 13.40 31.98
CA PRO A 313 21.78 12.15 32.59
C PRO A 313 20.65 11.45 33.36
N GLY A 314 20.51 10.13 33.18
CA GLY A 314 19.41 9.33 33.73
C GLY A 314 18.09 9.40 32.95
N ALA A 315 18.01 10.15 31.84
CA ALA A 315 16.86 10.11 30.94
C ALA A 315 16.78 8.76 30.23
N VAL A 316 15.55 8.30 29.94
CA VAL A 316 15.29 7.07 29.16
C VAL A 316 14.88 7.47 27.75
N VAL A 317 15.73 7.18 26.77
CA VAL A 317 15.46 7.43 25.34
C VAL A 317 14.98 6.17 24.62
N THR A 318 14.11 6.35 23.64
CA THR A 318 13.67 5.30 22.70
C THR A 318 14.06 5.70 21.27
N ASP A 319 13.81 4.81 20.32
CA ASP A 319 13.92 5.07 18.88
C ASP A 319 12.60 4.66 18.18
N HIS A 320 12.21 5.42 17.17
CA HIS A 320 11.00 5.26 16.39
C HIS A 320 11.29 4.67 15.00
N LEU A 321 11.07 3.36 14.86
CA LEU A 321 11.34 2.56 13.68
C LEU A 321 10.20 2.64 12.65
N THR A 322 10.50 3.15 11.46
CA THR A 322 9.65 3.04 10.26
C THR A 322 10.18 1.94 9.33
N LEU A 323 9.51 0.79 9.32
CA LEU A 323 9.88 -0.37 8.50
C LEU A 323 9.27 -0.29 7.09
N GLY A 324 10.12 -0.45 6.08
CA GLY A 324 9.78 -0.42 4.66
C GLY A 324 10.52 -1.48 3.84
N VAL A 325 10.35 -1.46 2.52
CA VAL A 325 10.94 -2.43 1.59
C VAL A 325 11.55 -1.72 0.40
N ALA A 326 12.83 -2.01 0.14
CA ALA A 326 13.54 -1.47 -1.02
C ALA A 326 13.19 -2.27 -2.29
N PRO A 327 12.72 -1.62 -3.36
CA PRO A 327 12.53 -2.27 -4.65
C PRO A 327 13.88 -2.55 -5.33
N GLY A 328 13.95 -3.63 -6.11
CA GLY A 328 15.14 -3.94 -6.91
C GLY A 328 14.95 -5.12 -7.86
N ASP A 329 15.86 -5.27 -8.82
CA ASP A 329 15.83 -6.37 -9.77
C ASP A 329 16.01 -7.72 -9.06
N GLY A 330 15.05 -8.63 -9.26
CA GLY A 330 15.03 -9.94 -8.59
C GLY A 330 14.58 -9.91 -7.13
N LEU A 331 14.08 -8.77 -6.64
CA LEU A 331 13.44 -8.63 -5.32
C LEU A 331 11.92 -8.52 -5.46
N LEU A 332 11.19 -8.78 -4.37
CA LEU A 332 9.80 -8.34 -4.23
C LEU A 332 9.73 -6.80 -4.12
N SER A 333 8.72 -6.20 -4.72
CA SER A 333 8.44 -4.77 -4.61
C SER A 333 7.64 -4.37 -3.36
N GLU A 334 7.25 -5.35 -2.55
CA GLU A 334 6.48 -5.21 -1.32
C GLU A 334 6.98 -6.25 -0.28
N TRP A 335 6.56 -6.12 0.97
CA TRP A 335 7.00 -6.98 2.07
C TRP A 335 6.68 -8.47 1.85
N GLY A 336 7.64 -9.34 2.19
CA GLY A 336 7.48 -10.79 2.06
C GLY A 336 6.30 -11.33 2.87
N ARG A 337 5.66 -12.40 2.39
CA ARG A 337 4.59 -13.12 3.10
C ARG A 337 4.88 -14.61 3.25
N HIS A 338 4.25 -15.23 4.24
CA HIS A 338 4.26 -16.68 4.47
C HIS A 338 2.85 -17.22 4.73
N SER A 339 2.69 -18.54 4.69
CA SER A 339 1.39 -19.18 4.98
C SER A 339 1.25 -19.43 6.48
N ALA A 340 0.17 -18.94 7.07
CA ALA A 340 -0.21 -19.12 8.47
C ALA A 340 -1.67 -19.57 8.53
N GLY A 341 -1.93 -20.82 8.93
CA GLY A 341 -3.30 -21.35 9.08
C GLY A 341 -4.16 -21.29 7.80
N GLY A 342 -3.55 -21.34 6.62
CA GLY A 342 -4.24 -21.20 5.33
C GLY A 342 -4.54 -19.76 4.91
N ARG A 343 -3.90 -18.77 5.54
CA ARG A 343 -3.93 -17.34 5.16
C ARG A 343 -2.51 -16.83 4.93
N TRP A 344 -2.38 -15.71 4.21
CA TRP A 344 -1.09 -15.03 4.01
C TRP A 344 -0.84 -14.03 5.15
N ALA A 345 0.20 -14.27 5.95
CA ALA A 345 0.71 -13.34 6.95
C ALA A 345 2.01 -12.68 6.44
N PRO A 346 2.37 -11.47 6.92
CA PRO A 346 3.70 -10.89 6.71
C PRO A 346 4.80 -11.83 7.24
N VAL A 347 5.96 -11.85 6.60
CA VAL A 347 7.17 -12.42 7.21
C VAL A 347 7.51 -11.57 8.44
N PRO A 348 7.56 -12.14 9.66
CA PRO A 348 7.99 -11.38 10.83
C PRO A 348 9.47 -11.04 10.67
N VAL A 349 9.88 -9.86 11.15
CA VAL A 349 11.27 -9.41 11.11
C VAL A 349 11.66 -8.93 12.50
N THR A 350 12.78 -9.42 13.03
CA THR A 350 13.42 -8.87 14.21
C THR A 350 14.34 -7.73 13.78
N VAL A 351 14.13 -6.55 14.34
CA VAL A 351 15.10 -5.44 14.31
C VAL A 351 15.80 -5.43 15.66
N ARG A 352 17.13 -5.52 15.64
CA ARG A 352 17.97 -5.35 16.83
C ARG A 352 18.52 -3.93 16.81
N SER A 353 18.26 -3.16 17.86
CA SER A 353 18.71 -1.78 18.01
C SER A 353 19.71 -1.70 19.17
N SER A 354 20.83 -1.03 18.97
CA SER A 354 21.88 -0.81 19.98
C SER A 354 22.09 0.68 20.17
N LEU A 355 22.09 1.13 21.42
CA LEU A 355 22.44 2.52 21.74
C LEU A 355 23.94 2.60 22.04
N LEU A 356 24.68 3.28 21.16
CA LEU A 356 26.13 3.43 21.26
C LEU A 356 26.49 4.77 21.91
N GLY A 357 27.42 4.77 22.84
CA GLY A 357 27.90 5.96 23.57
C GLY A 357 28.13 5.71 25.07
N PRO A 358 28.53 6.74 25.85
CA PRO A 358 28.79 8.11 25.40
C PRO A 358 30.03 8.22 24.50
N PHE A 359 29.98 9.14 23.55
CA PHE A 359 31.15 9.66 22.83
C PHE A 359 31.46 11.09 23.31
N ASP A 360 32.75 11.43 23.43
CA ASP A 360 33.21 12.74 23.92
C ASP A 360 33.01 13.89 22.92
N ALA A 361 32.86 13.57 21.64
CA ALA A 361 32.74 14.51 20.53
C ALA A 361 31.55 14.16 19.63
N PRO A 362 31.00 15.13 18.85
CA PRO A 362 29.93 14.88 17.89
C PRO A 362 30.25 13.71 16.95
N VAL A 363 29.27 12.82 16.79
CA VAL A 363 29.41 11.65 15.93
C VAL A 363 29.38 12.08 14.45
N VAL A 364 30.25 11.46 13.63
CA VAL A 364 30.29 11.70 12.18
C VAL A 364 29.58 10.55 11.45
N GLU A 365 28.69 10.89 10.52
CA GLU A 365 27.92 9.92 9.73
C GLU A 365 28.83 8.99 8.90
N SER A 366 28.62 7.67 8.97
CA SER A 366 29.35 6.67 8.18
C SER A 366 28.59 5.36 7.95
N ASP A 367 28.89 4.68 6.84
CA ASP A 367 28.29 3.36 6.50
C ASP A 367 28.74 2.20 7.40
N GLU A 368 29.82 2.40 8.18
CA GLU A 368 30.41 1.38 9.08
C GLU A 368 30.30 1.83 10.55
N TRP A 369 30.01 0.89 11.45
CA TRP A 369 29.94 1.15 12.89
C TRP A 369 31.34 0.97 13.51
N PRO A 370 31.77 1.80 14.49
CA PRO A 370 33.06 1.63 15.13
C PRO A 370 33.13 0.31 15.94
N GLU A 371 34.17 -0.51 15.73
CA GLU A 371 34.29 -1.82 16.41
C GLU A 371 34.41 -1.69 17.94
N ASP A 372 35.05 -0.62 18.43
CA ASP A 372 35.26 -0.33 19.85
C ASP A 372 34.22 0.66 20.42
N ALA A 373 33.07 0.85 19.77
CA ALA A 373 32.01 1.73 20.26
C ALA A 373 31.49 1.27 21.64
N PRO A 374 31.42 2.14 22.66
CA PRO A 374 30.75 1.83 23.91
C PRO A 374 29.28 1.50 23.67
N VAL A 375 28.74 0.46 24.31
CA VAL A 375 27.34 0.05 24.19
C VAL A 375 26.62 0.33 25.51
N VAL A 376 25.60 1.20 25.48
CA VAL A 376 24.72 1.47 26.63
C VAL A 376 23.73 0.33 26.82
N CYS A 377 23.11 -0.10 25.71
CA CYS A 377 22.08 -1.14 25.72
C CYS A 377 21.96 -1.82 24.34
N GLU A 378 21.33 -2.99 24.34
CA GLU A 378 20.80 -3.66 23.16
C GLU A 378 19.33 -4.04 23.42
N VAL A 379 18.46 -3.79 22.44
CA VAL A 379 17.02 -4.04 22.51
C VAL A 379 16.51 -4.62 21.19
N GLU A 380 15.37 -5.32 21.23
CA GLU A 380 14.81 -5.99 20.04
C GLU A 380 13.33 -5.64 19.83
N VAL A 381 12.94 -5.44 18.58
CA VAL A 381 11.55 -5.23 18.14
C VAL A 381 11.19 -6.30 17.10
N VAL A 382 10.11 -7.05 17.33
CA VAL A 382 9.63 -8.10 16.41
C VAL A 382 8.40 -7.60 15.63
N ALA A 383 8.63 -7.20 14.39
CA ALA A 383 7.64 -6.67 13.46
C ALA A 383 6.74 -7.77 12.87
N THR A 384 5.81 -8.30 13.67
CA THR A 384 4.88 -9.38 13.24
C THR A 384 3.79 -8.92 12.28
N GLU A 385 3.50 -7.62 12.21
CA GLU A 385 2.51 -7.04 11.29
C GLU A 385 3.10 -6.58 9.95
N GLY A 386 4.43 -6.67 9.79
CA GLY A 386 5.16 -6.30 8.58
C GLY A 386 5.60 -4.83 8.57
N PRO A 387 5.56 -4.14 7.43
CA PRO A 387 6.03 -2.76 7.33
C PRO A 387 5.06 -1.81 8.07
N GLY A 388 5.61 -0.81 8.75
CA GLY A 388 4.85 0.08 9.64
C GLY A 388 5.75 0.80 10.65
N GLU A 389 5.13 1.49 11.58
CA GLU A 389 5.75 2.24 12.67
C GLU A 389 5.83 1.36 13.93
N TYR A 390 6.97 1.38 14.63
CA TYR A 390 7.24 0.66 15.87
C TYR A 390 8.16 1.48 16.76
N ASP A 391 8.06 1.33 18.09
CA ASP A 391 8.96 1.99 19.04
C ASP A 391 9.85 0.95 19.74
N THR A 392 11.13 1.28 19.97
CA THR A 392 12.04 0.42 20.73
C THR A 392 11.76 0.47 22.25
N PRO A 393 12.10 -0.58 23.00
CA PRO A 393 12.26 -0.47 24.44
C PRO A 393 13.33 0.59 24.79
N GLY A 394 13.05 1.43 25.78
CA GLY A 394 13.93 2.56 26.10
C GLY A 394 15.17 2.20 26.91
N CYS A 395 16.20 3.02 26.77
CA CYS A 395 17.50 2.87 27.43
C CYS A 395 17.89 4.12 28.23
N GLU A 396 18.44 3.91 29.42
CA GLU A 396 18.85 4.97 30.36
C GLU A 396 20.23 5.52 30.01
N LEU A 397 20.36 6.85 29.86
CA LEU A 397 21.60 7.52 29.50
C LEU A 397 22.50 7.72 30.73
N PRO A 398 23.69 7.11 30.80
CA PRO A 398 24.46 7.06 32.05
C PRO A 398 25.18 8.37 32.44
N ALA A 399 25.54 9.23 31.48
CA ALA A 399 26.37 10.42 31.70
C ALA A 399 26.25 11.44 30.55
N GLY A 400 26.95 12.59 30.66
CA GLY A 400 27.19 13.50 29.54
C GLY A 400 27.90 12.81 28.37
N GLY A 401 27.55 13.17 27.15
CA GLY A 401 28.03 12.51 25.94
C GLY A 401 27.09 12.58 24.75
N TYR A 402 27.59 12.22 23.57
CA TYR A 402 26.77 11.92 22.41
C TYR A 402 26.43 10.42 22.39
N TYR A 403 25.19 10.09 22.06
CA TYR A 403 24.68 8.72 21.97
C TYR A 403 23.99 8.53 20.62
N THR A 404 24.24 7.43 19.91
CA THR A 404 23.63 7.16 18.61
C THR A 404 23.02 5.76 18.54
N TRP A 405 21.79 5.67 18.07
CA TRP A 405 21.14 4.40 17.75
C TRP A 405 21.70 3.78 16.47
N VAL A 406 21.86 2.46 16.47
CA VAL A 406 22.15 1.66 15.27
C VAL A 406 21.35 0.34 15.25
N GLU A 407 20.93 -0.07 14.06
CA GLU A 407 19.92 -1.10 13.85
C GLU A 407 20.43 -2.18 12.89
N SER A 408 20.06 -3.43 13.15
CA SER A 408 20.34 -4.53 12.23
C SER A 408 19.19 -5.52 12.12
N ILE A 409 19.13 -6.18 10.97
CA ILE A 409 18.23 -7.30 10.68
C ILE A 409 19.09 -8.46 10.19
N ASP A 410 19.10 -9.57 10.94
CA ASP A 410 19.68 -10.85 10.51
C ASP A 410 18.57 -11.80 10.05
N PRO A 411 18.60 -12.32 8.81
CA PRO A 411 17.67 -13.35 8.35
C PRO A 411 17.61 -14.60 9.25
N ALA A 412 18.68 -14.92 9.98
CA ALA A 412 18.74 -16.06 10.91
C ALA A 412 17.78 -15.93 12.11
N ASP A 413 17.35 -14.71 12.47
CA ASP A 413 16.36 -14.49 13.54
C ASP A 413 14.94 -14.89 13.11
N THR A 414 14.72 -15.12 11.81
CA THR A 414 13.44 -15.52 11.24
C THR A 414 13.50 -16.98 10.74
N PRO A 415 12.70 -17.91 11.28
CA PRO A 415 12.63 -19.29 10.78
C PRO A 415 12.30 -19.38 9.28
N GLU A 416 12.86 -20.38 8.58
CA GLU A 416 12.62 -20.60 7.15
C GLU A 416 11.13 -20.82 6.82
N GLU A 417 10.39 -21.47 7.72
CA GLU A 417 8.95 -21.71 7.58
C GLU A 417 8.14 -20.40 7.63
N LEU A 418 8.63 -19.41 8.38
CA LEU A 418 8.07 -18.06 8.46
C LEU A 418 8.60 -17.13 7.36
N GLY A 419 9.65 -17.54 6.63
CA GLY A 419 10.14 -16.87 5.43
C GLY A 419 11.50 -16.18 5.55
N GLY A 420 12.31 -16.52 6.57
CA GLY A 420 13.68 -16.00 6.71
C GLY A 420 14.59 -16.35 5.53
N ASP A 421 14.28 -17.45 4.82
CA ASP A 421 14.91 -17.87 3.55
C ASP A 421 14.90 -16.80 2.44
N ARG A 422 14.00 -15.81 2.57
CA ARG A 422 13.77 -14.72 1.61
C ARG A 422 13.96 -13.34 2.21
N LEU A 423 14.22 -13.24 3.51
CA LEU A 423 14.60 -12.00 4.16
C LEU A 423 16.06 -11.70 3.80
N ARG A 424 16.37 -10.48 3.36
CA ARG A 424 17.76 -10.02 3.24
C ARG A 424 18.20 -9.34 4.53
N ALA A 425 19.49 -9.49 4.84
CA ALA A 425 20.10 -8.72 5.91
C ALA A 425 20.08 -7.22 5.59
N TRP A 426 20.09 -6.41 6.64
CA TRP A 426 20.13 -4.95 6.55
C TRP A 426 20.78 -4.38 7.82
N ARG A 427 21.42 -3.20 7.70
CA ARG A 427 21.99 -2.41 8.80
C ARG A 427 21.79 -0.92 8.50
N SER A 428 21.62 -0.08 9.52
CA SER A 428 21.67 1.38 9.37
C SER A 428 23.11 1.90 9.25
N ALA A 429 23.23 3.14 8.77
CA ALA A 429 24.44 3.94 8.90
C ALA A 429 24.62 4.43 10.34
N PHE A 430 25.86 4.55 10.78
CA PHE A 430 26.23 5.08 12.09
C PHE A 430 26.22 6.62 12.08
N GLY A 431 25.86 7.25 13.20
CA GLY A 431 26.03 8.69 13.38
C GLY A 431 25.07 9.58 12.58
N THR A 432 23.90 9.05 12.19
CA THR A 432 22.86 9.87 11.56
C THR A 432 22.30 10.86 12.59
N ALA A 433 22.15 12.14 12.20
CA ALA A 433 21.79 13.20 13.14
C ALA A 433 20.42 13.04 13.81
N THR A 434 19.46 12.36 13.17
CA THR A 434 18.15 12.03 13.78
C THR A 434 18.24 10.91 14.82
N GLU A 435 19.33 10.14 14.82
CA GLU A 435 19.57 9.03 15.75
C GLU A 435 20.47 9.44 16.91
N THR A 436 20.92 10.69 16.94
CA THR A 436 21.91 11.16 17.90
C THR A 436 21.26 11.99 19.01
N THR A 437 21.28 11.47 20.23
CA THR A 437 20.94 12.23 21.45
C THR A 437 22.21 12.82 22.04
N PHE A 438 22.20 14.12 22.32
CA PHE A 438 23.24 14.80 23.10
C PHE A 438 22.83 14.93 24.57
N VAL A 439 23.74 14.60 25.49
CA VAL A 439 23.58 14.86 26.93
C VAL A 439 24.67 15.86 27.35
N PRO A 440 24.31 17.05 27.86
CA PRO A 440 25.27 18.02 28.37
C PRO A 440 26.13 17.45 29.50
N TRP A 441 27.39 17.91 29.58
CA TRP A 441 28.27 17.57 30.69
C TRP A 441 27.99 18.47 31.88
N ALA A 442 27.74 17.86 33.04
CA ALA A 442 27.60 18.55 34.32
C ALA A 442 28.81 18.23 35.22
N PRO A 443 29.94 18.95 35.08
CA PRO A 443 31.10 18.74 35.94
C PRO A 443 30.77 19.11 37.38
N THR A 444 31.32 18.37 38.34
CA THR A 444 31.24 18.71 39.77
C THR A 444 32.48 19.50 40.16
N ILE A 445 32.29 20.62 40.85
CA ILE A 445 33.36 21.44 41.40
C ILE A 445 33.20 21.51 42.93
N GLU A 446 34.22 21.05 43.66
CA GLU A 446 34.34 21.25 45.12
C GLU A 446 35.32 22.40 45.37
N THR A 447 35.00 23.37 46.23
CA THR A 447 35.90 24.52 46.52
C THR A 447 36.31 24.61 48.00
N ALA A 448 37.41 25.32 48.26
CA ALA A 448 38.06 25.35 49.57
C ALA A 448 39.11 26.46 49.69
N VAL A 449 39.10 27.18 50.82
CA VAL A 449 40.11 28.21 51.14
C VAL A 449 41.52 27.61 51.18
N VAL A 450 42.44 28.22 50.45
CA VAL A 450 43.87 27.88 50.48
C VAL A 450 44.54 28.56 51.67
N GLY A 451 44.87 27.77 52.70
CA GLY A 451 45.64 28.23 53.86
C GLY A 451 44.85 28.17 55.17
N PRO A 452 45.13 29.05 56.14
CA PRO A 452 44.40 29.07 57.41
C PRO A 452 43.03 29.75 57.25
N GLN A 453 42.01 29.19 57.91
CA GLN A 453 40.65 29.76 57.96
C GLN A 453 40.53 30.95 58.92
N GLU A 454 41.63 31.41 59.52
CA GLU A 454 41.72 32.66 60.27
C GLU A 454 42.92 33.46 59.76
N VAL A 455 42.67 34.70 59.32
CA VAL A 455 43.66 35.57 58.67
C VAL A 455 43.59 36.99 59.22
N MET A 456 44.67 37.75 59.08
CA MET A 456 44.64 39.19 59.37
C MET A 456 43.95 39.94 58.23
N THR A 457 43.29 41.06 58.51
CA THR A 457 42.88 42.00 57.45
C THR A 457 44.08 42.46 56.63
N GLY A 458 43.90 42.59 55.31
CA GLY A 458 44.97 42.80 54.34
C GLY A 458 45.68 41.52 53.88
N THR A 459 45.31 40.34 54.39
CA THR A 459 45.80 39.06 53.85
C THR A 459 45.12 38.74 52.53
N CYS A 460 45.86 38.15 51.60
CA CYS A 460 45.32 37.63 50.34
C CYS A 460 44.92 36.16 50.54
N VAL A 461 43.66 35.81 50.26
CA VAL A 461 43.11 34.45 50.34
C VAL A 461 42.73 33.98 48.94
N SER A 462 43.11 32.77 48.58
CA SER A 462 42.66 32.12 47.33
C SER A 462 41.74 30.95 47.65
N ASP A 463 41.00 30.57 46.63
CA ASP A 463 40.13 29.41 46.59
C ASP A 463 40.81 28.29 45.79
N ALA A 464 40.42 27.05 45.99
CA ALA A 464 40.95 25.91 45.26
C ALA A 464 39.87 24.95 44.81
N LEU A 465 39.61 25.02 43.52
CA LEU A 465 38.58 24.28 42.80
C LEU A 465 39.12 22.90 42.46
N VAL A 466 38.40 21.85 42.87
CA VAL A 466 38.62 20.46 42.46
C VAL A 466 37.49 20.08 41.52
N THR A 467 37.81 19.97 40.23
CA THR A 467 36.85 19.68 39.17
C THR A 467 36.90 18.21 38.77
N THR A 468 35.73 17.58 38.61
CA THR A 468 35.58 16.20 38.10
C THR A 468 34.42 16.08 37.11
N GLY A 469 34.52 15.15 36.15
CA GLY A 469 33.45 14.87 35.19
C GLY A 469 33.35 15.85 34.02
N THR A 470 34.42 16.55 33.69
CA THR A 470 34.51 17.40 32.49
C THR A 470 34.56 16.59 31.20
N ASN A 471 34.17 17.21 30.07
CA ASN A 471 34.39 16.63 28.75
C ASN A 471 35.89 16.78 28.37
N PRO A 472 36.65 15.69 28.12
CA PRO A 472 38.07 15.76 27.73
C PRO A 472 38.32 16.39 26.35
N ALA A 473 37.29 16.58 25.53
CA ALA A 473 37.33 17.26 24.23
C ALA A 473 36.79 18.70 24.26
N SER A 474 36.26 19.17 25.39
CA SER A 474 35.77 20.56 25.53
C SER A 474 36.91 21.58 25.59
N ALA A 475 36.63 22.81 25.16
CA ALA A 475 37.52 23.94 25.42
C ALA A 475 37.50 24.30 26.92
N PRO A 476 38.59 24.87 27.47
CA PRO A 476 38.60 25.35 28.85
C PRO A 476 37.48 26.35 29.10
N PHE A 477 36.90 26.31 30.30
CA PHE A 477 35.84 27.21 30.73
C PHE A 477 36.29 28.04 31.94
N GLU A 478 35.61 29.15 32.17
CA GLU A 478 35.95 30.10 33.23
C GLU A 478 35.02 29.94 34.43
N VAL A 479 35.58 29.85 35.64
CA VAL A 479 34.85 29.86 36.91
C VAL A 479 35.19 31.15 37.67
N GLU A 480 34.19 31.94 38.01
CA GLU A 480 34.33 33.10 38.88
C GLU A 480 34.13 32.67 40.35
N SER A 481 35.19 32.67 41.15
CA SER A 481 35.07 32.58 42.63
C SER A 481 34.82 33.99 43.18
N ILE A 482 33.78 34.12 44.01
CA ILE A 482 33.37 35.37 44.68
C ILE A 482 33.57 35.21 46.18
N LEU A 483 34.36 36.08 46.79
CA LEU A 483 34.47 36.15 48.24
C LEU A 483 33.36 37.04 48.79
N VAL A 484 32.41 36.47 49.52
CA VAL A 484 31.25 37.16 50.12
C VAL A 484 31.48 37.40 51.61
N GLY A 485 31.43 38.66 52.04
CA GLY A 485 31.58 39.13 53.41
C GLY A 485 31.92 40.63 53.49
N PRO A 486 32.13 41.19 54.69
CA PRO A 486 32.13 40.53 55.97
C PRO A 486 30.71 40.31 56.50
N PHE A 487 30.39 39.08 56.88
CA PHE A 487 29.34 38.81 57.83
C PHE A 487 29.86 39.07 59.26
N PRO A 488 29.03 39.56 60.19
CA PRO A 488 29.40 39.71 61.59
C PRO A 488 29.97 38.42 62.18
N ILE A 489 30.98 38.50 63.06
CA ILE A 489 31.65 37.32 63.63
C ILE A 489 30.67 36.47 64.49
N ASP A 490 29.67 37.14 65.07
CA ASP A 490 28.56 36.56 65.82
C ASP A 490 27.38 36.09 64.95
N GLN A 491 27.36 36.42 63.65
CA GLN A 491 26.48 35.74 62.70
C GLN A 491 26.95 34.28 62.55
N VAL A 492 26.03 33.36 62.76
CA VAL A 492 26.23 31.94 62.47
C VAL A 492 25.88 31.74 61.00
N LEU A 493 26.88 31.33 60.21
CA LEU A 493 26.69 30.68 58.92
C LEU A 493 26.90 29.17 59.16
N VAL A 494 26.07 28.34 58.55
CA VAL A 494 26.17 26.87 58.61
C VAL A 494 26.30 26.26 57.22
N GLU A 495 26.87 25.06 57.17
CA GLU A 495 26.90 24.19 55.98
C GLU A 495 25.51 24.13 55.30
N GLY A 496 25.44 24.54 54.04
CA GLY A 496 24.22 24.57 53.23
C GLY A 496 23.30 25.79 53.44
N ASP A 497 23.74 26.84 54.13
CA ASP A 497 23.07 28.15 54.07
C ASP A 497 23.15 28.72 52.64
N ASP A 498 22.01 29.01 52.02
CA ASP A 498 21.95 29.59 50.67
C ASP A 498 22.03 31.13 50.72
N LEU A 499 23.04 31.71 50.05
CA LEU A 499 23.21 33.16 49.93
C LEU A 499 22.34 33.80 48.83
N GLY A 500 21.62 32.98 48.06
CA GLY A 500 20.83 33.39 46.90
C GLY A 500 21.66 33.52 45.61
N PRO A 501 20.99 33.76 44.46
CA PRO A 501 21.63 33.77 43.15
C PRO A 501 22.82 34.75 43.10
N ILE A 502 23.93 34.35 42.48
CA ILE A 502 25.19 35.12 42.50
C ILE A 502 25.06 36.49 41.79
N ALA A 503 24.09 36.60 40.87
CA ALA A 503 23.72 37.85 40.21
C ALA A 503 23.00 38.86 41.12
N ASP A 504 22.35 38.40 42.21
CA ASP A 504 21.51 39.20 43.11
C ASP A 504 22.20 39.50 44.47
N LEU A 505 23.42 39.01 44.69
CA LEU A 505 24.21 39.27 45.91
C LEU A 505 24.37 40.78 46.20
N ASP A 506 24.21 41.16 47.48
CA ASP A 506 24.40 42.54 47.93
C ASP A 506 25.83 43.03 47.59
N PRO A 507 26.00 44.06 46.75
CA PRO A 507 27.33 44.54 46.37
C PRO A 507 28.19 45.04 47.54
N SER A 508 27.58 45.37 48.69
CA SER A 508 28.30 45.75 49.91
C SER A 508 28.90 44.56 50.67
N LEU A 509 28.44 43.34 50.37
CA LEU A 509 28.97 42.06 50.85
C LEU A 509 29.90 41.38 49.83
N VAL A 510 30.16 41.94 48.64
CA VAL A 510 31.18 41.39 47.75
C VAL A 510 32.55 41.93 48.15
N ALA A 511 33.40 41.09 48.74
CA ALA A 511 34.78 41.44 49.10
C ALA A 511 35.74 41.36 47.90
N GLY A 512 35.45 40.48 46.93
CA GLY A 512 36.16 40.42 45.65
C GLY A 512 35.61 39.35 44.72
N ARG A 513 35.98 39.42 43.45
CA ARG A 513 35.68 38.44 42.40
C ARG A 513 36.98 38.13 41.65
N VAL A 514 37.21 36.85 41.37
CA VAL A 514 38.40 36.36 40.65
C VAL A 514 38.00 35.24 39.70
N THR A 515 38.56 35.23 38.50
CA THR A 515 38.24 34.23 37.47
C THR A 515 39.38 33.23 37.34
N THR A 516 39.03 31.96 37.22
CA THR A 516 39.95 30.83 37.12
C THR A 516 39.58 29.97 35.91
N THR A 517 40.49 29.84 34.96
CA THR A 517 40.35 28.93 33.82
C THR A 517 40.47 27.48 34.30
N VAL A 518 39.46 26.66 34.01
CA VAL A 518 39.46 25.21 34.27
C VAL A 518 39.67 24.47 32.94
N ASP A 519 40.76 23.71 32.87
CA ASP A 519 41.18 22.92 31.70
C ASP A 519 41.15 21.43 32.07
N GLY A 520 39.94 20.87 32.07
CA GLY A 520 39.64 19.47 32.41
C GLY A 520 39.63 19.15 33.91
N ASP A 521 39.57 17.85 34.22
CA ASP A 521 39.55 17.32 35.58
C ASP A 521 40.87 17.55 36.33
N GLY A 522 40.81 18.06 37.55
CA GLY A 522 41.99 18.35 38.36
C GLY A 522 41.75 19.32 39.51
N ARG A 523 42.84 19.84 40.08
CA ARG A 523 42.81 20.89 41.10
C ARG A 523 43.52 22.13 40.59
N VAL A 524 42.84 23.27 40.62
CA VAL A 524 43.39 24.59 40.31
C VAL A 524 43.20 25.54 41.49
N GLU A 525 44.10 26.51 41.66
CA GLU A 525 43.99 27.54 42.70
C GLU A 525 43.68 28.88 42.02
N SER A 526 42.69 29.60 42.55
CA SER A 526 42.25 30.89 42.00
C SER A 526 43.25 32.02 42.31
N PRO A 527 43.23 33.11 41.54
CA PRO A 527 43.90 34.35 41.95
C PRO A 527 43.40 34.79 43.34
N CYS A 528 44.27 35.29 44.20
CA CYS A 528 43.85 35.61 45.58
C CYS A 528 43.10 36.95 45.68
N VAL A 529 42.08 36.99 46.56
CA VAL A 529 41.32 38.18 46.97
C VAL A 529 41.92 38.74 48.26
N THR A 530 42.11 40.06 48.36
CA THR A 530 42.58 40.70 49.60
C THR A 530 41.42 41.01 50.54
N VAL A 531 41.47 40.50 51.77
CA VAL A 531 40.38 40.66 52.74
C VAL A 531 40.56 41.94 53.57
N GLU A 532 39.98 43.05 53.12
CA GLU A 532 40.21 44.37 53.74
C GLU A 532 39.45 44.62 55.05
N ARG A 533 38.29 43.97 55.26
CA ARG A 533 37.39 44.21 56.39
C ARG A 533 37.39 43.01 57.36
N PRO A 534 37.31 43.22 58.68
CA PRO A 534 37.20 42.12 59.64
C PRO A 534 35.78 41.52 59.60
N GLY A 535 35.67 40.21 59.83
CA GLY A 535 34.43 39.44 59.78
C GLY A 535 34.58 38.08 59.11
N ARG A 536 33.49 37.31 59.06
CA ARG A 536 33.43 36.06 58.30
C ARG A 536 33.27 36.35 56.82
N HIS A 537 33.99 35.61 56.00
CA HIS A 537 33.83 35.58 54.56
C HIS A 537 33.69 34.13 54.11
N VAL A 538 33.03 33.90 52.98
CA VAL A 538 32.89 32.59 52.35
C VAL A 538 33.10 32.75 50.84
N PHE A 539 33.74 31.76 50.20
CA PHE A 539 33.75 31.69 48.75
C PHE A 539 32.45 31.06 48.23
N VAL A 540 31.93 31.58 47.13
CA VAL A 540 30.87 30.97 46.31
C VAL A 540 31.32 31.08 44.84
N PHE A 541 30.78 30.29 43.92
CA PHE A 541 31.26 30.30 42.53
C PHE A 541 30.17 30.23 41.47
N SER A 542 30.44 30.83 40.31
CA SER A 542 29.61 30.66 39.11
C SER A 542 30.46 30.47 37.86
N SER A 543 29.86 29.84 36.85
CA SER A 543 30.43 29.72 35.51
C SER A 543 29.35 29.95 34.47
N ALA A 544 29.71 30.62 33.37
CA ALA A 544 28.88 30.69 32.19
C ALA A 544 28.78 29.36 31.44
N GLY A 545 29.57 28.35 31.84
CA GLY A 545 29.76 27.09 31.11
C GLY A 545 30.87 27.18 30.06
N SER A 546 30.92 26.22 29.15
CA SER A 546 31.79 26.31 27.97
C SER A 546 31.25 27.36 27.00
N GLU A 547 32.09 27.90 26.12
CA GLU A 547 31.57 28.58 24.92
C GLU A 547 30.77 27.57 24.06
N PRO A 548 29.74 28.00 23.31
CA PRO A 548 29.06 27.16 22.33
C PRO A 548 30.01 26.72 21.20
N ASP A 549 29.80 25.52 20.68
CA ASP A 549 30.57 24.98 19.54
C ASP A 549 30.12 25.57 18.20
N GLU A 550 30.69 25.09 17.08
CA GLU A 550 30.31 25.53 15.72
C GLU A 550 28.84 25.21 15.36
N SER A 551 28.15 24.37 16.14
CA SER A 551 26.74 23.99 16.00
C SER A 551 25.81 24.78 16.94
N GLU A 552 26.34 25.81 17.61
CA GLU A 552 25.66 26.57 18.69
C GLU A 552 25.29 25.72 19.92
N VAL A 553 25.89 24.53 20.10
CA VAL A 553 25.66 23.65 21.24
C VAL A 553 26.61 23.99 22.38
N GLN A 554 26.06 24.27 23.57
CA GLN A 554 26.84 24.47 24.77
C GLN A 554 27.13 23.11 25.44
N VAL A 555 28.40 22.69 25.44
CA VAL A 555 28.83 21.36 25.90
C VAL A 555 28.73 21.22 27.41
N ILE A 556 29.14 22.26 28.15
CA ILE A 556 28.97 22.41 29.59
C ILE A 556 28.05 23.63 29.79
N PRO A 557 26.83 23.48 30.33
CA PRO A 557 25.91 24.60 30.53
C PRO A 557 26.39 25.51 31.67
N ALA A 558 25.80 26.69 31.80
CA ALA A 558 26.04 27.56 32.94
C ALA A 558 25.62 26.90 34.27
N PHE A 559 26.41 27.10 35.32
CA PHE A 559 26.17 26.59 36.67
C PHE A 559 26.65 27.58 37.73
N GLU A 560 26.07 27.51 38.93
CA GLU A 560 26.51 28.28 40.10
C GLU A 560 26.28 27.46 41.37
N ASP A 561 27.11 27.72 42.39
CA ASP A 561 26.87 27.29 43.76
C ASP A 561 26.95 28.51 44.69
N SER A 562 25.85 28.80 45.36
CA SER A 562 25.65 29.88 46.33
C SER A 562 25.54 29.37 47.77
N LEU A 563 25.73 28.07 47.99
CA LEU A 563 25.67 27.46 49.31
C LEU A 563 26.96 27.74 50.09
N VAL A 564 26.82 27.92 51.41
CA VAL A 564 27.96 28.03 52.32
C VAL A 564 28.52 26.63 52.59
N HIS A 565 29.78 26.39 52.25
CA HIS A 565 30.52 25.23 52.76
C HIS A 565 31.54 25.60 53.86
N GLU A 566 31.71 24.73 54.86
CA GLU A 566 32.67 24.94 55.95
C GLU A 566 34.13 25.03 55.46
N THR A 567 34.45 24.40 54.33
CA THR A 567 35.77 24.46 53.66
C THR A 567 36.06 25.80 53.00
N GLU A 568 35.03 26.58 52.67
CA GLU A 568 35.09 27.82 51.91
C GLU A 568 35.09 29.06 52.81
N MET A 569 34.87 28.87 54.12
CA MET A 569 34.87 29.94 55.11
C MET A 569 36.26 30.38 55.55
N VAL A 570 36.42 31.70 55.70
CA VAL A 570 37.59 32.36 56.31
C VAL A 570 37.17 33.51 57.24
N VAL A 571 37.78 33.61 58.41
CA VAL A 571 37.57 34.68 59.38
C VAL A 571 38.72 35.69 59.27
N ALA A 572 38.40 36.94 58.96
CA ALA A 572 39.36 38.03 58.99
C ALA A 572 39.29 38.77 60.33
N VAL A 573 40.43 38.91 61.01
CA VAL A 573 40.57 39.66 62.26
C VAL A 573 41.42 40.92 62.06
N GLU A 574 41.08 41.99 62.77
CA GLU A 574 41.82 43.26 62.70
C GLU A 574 43.13 43.14 63.50
N PRO A 575 44.27 43.72 63.04
CA PRO A 575 45.51 43.74 63.81
C PRO A 575 45.32 44.46 65.16
N GLU A 576 45.68 43.78 66.25
CA GLU A 576 45.73 44.37 67.59
C GLU A 576 46.66 45.60 67.58
N VAL A 577 46.08 46.80 67.61
CA VAL A 577 46.82 48.04 67.85
C VAL A 577 47.26 48.01 69.33
N PRO A 578 48.57 48.01 69.64
CA PRO A 578 49.01 47.93 71.03
C PRO A 578 48.53 49.16 71.81
N GLU A 579 47.83 48.92 72.93
CA GLU A 579 47.27 49.97 73.77
C GLU A 579 48.35 50.98 74.22
N VAL A 580 48.21 52.23 73.77
CA VAL A 580 49.04 53.35 74.23
C VAL A 580 48.50 53.81 75.59
N PRO A 581 49.33 53.93 76.65
CA PRO A 581 48.84 54.25 77.99
C PRO A 581 48.12 55.61 78.06
N GLU A 582 46.92 55.63 78.64
CA GLU A 582 46.13 56.85 78.82
C GLU A 582 46.83 57.89 79.72
N VAL A 583 46.74 59.16 79.33
CA VAL A 583 47.14 60.33 80.13
C VAL A 583 45.93 61.25 80.32
N PRO A 584 45.56 61.66 81.55
CA PRO A 584 44.30 62.36 81.81
C PRO A 584 44.37 63.89 81.63
N THR A 585 43.19 64.54 81.78
CA THR A 585 42.89 66.01 81.84
C THR A 585 42.98 66.81 80.52
N ALA A 586 42.15 67.84 80.25
CA ALA A 586 41.08 68.52 81.01
C ALA A 586 40.01 69.20 80.10
N SER A 587 38.97 69.74 80.76
CA SER A 587 37.73 70.37 80.30
C SER A 587 37.71 71.41 79.15
N GLU A 588 36.63 71.35 78.35
CA GLU A 588 35.71 72.41 77.84
C GLU A 588 36.17 73.89 77.60
N PRO A 589 35.62 74.57 76.56
CA PRO A 589 34.25 75.13 76.67
C PRO A 589 33.36 75.19 75.40
N GLU A 590 32.06 75.40 75.63
CA GLU A 590 30.98 75.82 74.71
C GLU A 590 31.28 77.14 73.93
N PRO A 591 30.58 77.46 72.80
CA PRO A 591 29.25 78.15 72.91
C PRO A 591 28.22 78.01 71.75
N GLU A 592 26.93 77.91 72.14
CA GLU A 592 25.73 78.64 71.63
C GLU A 592 25.14 78.51 70.18
N PRO A 593 23.84 78.86 69.97
CA PRO A 593 22.97 78.20 68.97
C PRO A 593 22.31 79.10 67.88
N THR A 594 21.60 78.49 66.90
CA THR A 594 20.44 79.01 66.09
C THR A 594 20.09 77.99 64.98
N VAL A 595 18.89 77.88 64.35
CA VAL A 595 17.49 78.31 64.61
C VAL A 595 16.55 77.36 63.77
N PRO A 596 15.29 77.08 64.16
CA PRO A 596 14.46 76.05 63.51
C PRO A 596 13.59 76.54 62.32
N ALA A 597 13.23 75.61 61.43
CA ALA A 597 12.18 75.77 60.41
C ALA A 597 11.24 74.55 60.43
N ALA A 598 9.98 74.72 60.00
CA ALA A 598 8.88 73.88 60.46
C ALA A 598 7.86 73.51 59.37
N LEU A 599 7.21 72.33 59.51
CA LEU A 599 5.89 71.95 58.94
C LEU A 599 5.87 71.85 57.38
N ALA A 600 4.92 71.22 56.65
CA ALA A 600 3.84 70.24 56.86
C ALA A 600 3.39 69.74 55.44
N PHE A 601 2.49 68.78 55.18
CA PHE A 601 1.51 68.05 56.02
C PHE A 601 1.18 66.64 55.43
N THR A 602 0.13 65.99 55.96
CA THR A 602 -0.46 64.70 55.55
C THR A 602 -1.33 64.74 54.27
N GLY A 603 -1.63 63.58 53.69
CA GLY A 603 -2.91 63.37 52.98
C GLY A 603 -2.97 62.13 52.08
N GLY A 604 -3.94 61.23 52.32
CA GLY A 604 -4.20 60.07 51.47
C GLY A 604 -5.70 59.75 51.32
N ALA A 605 -5.97 58.62 50.67
CA ALA A 605 -7.27 57.95 50.47
C ALA A 605 -8.26 58.51 49.42
N ASP A 606 -8.53 57.62 48.44
CA ASP A 606 -9.80 57.27 47.79
C ASP A 606 -10.78 58.34 47.23
N GLY A 607 -11.08 58.18 45.94
CA GLY A 607 -12.21 58.81 45.24
C GLY A 607 -12.79 57.88 44.17
N ALA A 608 -14.09 57.58 44.26
CA ALA A 608 -14.74 56.55 43.46
C ALA A 608 -15.49 57.07 42.20
N ARG A 609 -15.57 56.21 41.17
CA ARG A 609 -16.62 56.10 40.12
C ARG A 609 -17.21 57.38 39.47
N THR A 610 -17.20 57.45 38.13
CA THR A 610 -18.45 57.35 37.32
C THR A 610 -18.24 57.25 35.79
N ALA A 611 -19.28 56.77 35.12
CA ALA A 611 -19.45 56.42 33.71
C ALA A 611 -19.31 57.56 32.65
N GLY A 612 -19.14 57.19 31.37
CA GLY A 612 -19.24 58.15 30.25
C GLY A 612 -19.03 57.58 28.83
N ILE A 613 -20.13 57.22 28.17
CA ILE A 613 -20.29 56.67 26.80
C ILE A 613 -19.82 57.63 25.66
N ALA A 614 -19.26 57.10 24.54
CA ALA A 614 -19.55 57.44 23.11
C ALA A 614 -18.36 57.63 22.09
N ALA A 615 -18.21 56.66 21.18
CA ALA A 615 -18.19 56.72 19.69
C ALA A 615 -17.34 57.73 18.83
N GLY A 616 -16.77 57.20 17.72
CA GLY A 616 -16.24 57.92 16.52
C GLY A 616 -15.00 57.23 15.91
N VAL A 617 -15.06 56.27 14.97
CA VAL A 617 -15.33 56.34 13.49
C VAL A 617 -14.32 57.26 12.76
N VAL A 618 -13.48 56.80 11.79
CA VAL A 618 -13.70 56.54 10.33
C VAL A 618 -12.51 55.72 9.79
N GLY A 619 -12.68 54.61 9.04
CA GLY A 619 -12.70 54.53 7.54
C GLY A 619 -11.61 53.54 7.03
N THR A 620 -11.54 53.06 5.78
CA THR A 620 -12.38 53.22 4.55
C THR A 620 -11.99 52.13 3.51
N GLY A 621 -12.85 51.78 2.53
CA GLY A 621 -12.50 50.95 1.35
C GLY A 621 -13.49 49.80 1.05
N LEU A 622 -14.52 49.92 0.19
CA LEU A 622 -14.55 49.98 -1.29
C LEU A 622 -14.16 48.64 -1.98
N ALA A 623 -14.89 48.02 -2.94
CA ALA A 623 -16.30 48.02 -3.36
C ALA A 623 -16.56 46.87 -4.38
N LEU A 624 -17.82 46.76 -4.86
CA LEU A 624 -18.35 46.06 -6.06
C LEU A 624 -18.69 44.54 -5.93
N VAL A 625 -19.93 44.04 -6.13
CA VAL A 625 -20.92 44.12 -7.27
C VAL A 625 -20.61 43.08 -8.36
N LEU A 626 -21.50 42.20 -8.87
CA LEU A 626 -22.93 41.77 -8.70
C LEU A 626 -22.98 40.29 -9.21
N GLY A 627 -24.02 39.46 -9.11
CA GLY A 627 -25.40 39.56 -8.60
C GLY A 627 -26.28 38.55 -9.35
N ALA A 628 -27.18 37.82 -8.67
CA ALA A 628 -28.10 36.86 -9.32
C ALA A 628 -29.46 36.74 -8.59
N LEU A 629 -30.49 37.30 -9.22
CA LEU A 629 -31.94 37.11 -8.98
C LEU A 629 -32.55 36.92 -10.39
N GLY A 630 -33.59 36.14 -10.66
CA GLY A 630 -34.39 35.23 -9.84
C GLY A 630 -35.73 34.90 -10.56
N VAL A 631 -36.54 34.00 -9.99
CA VAL A 631 -38.02 33.89 -10.17
C VAL A 631 -38.60 33.35 -11.50
N GLY A 632 -39.33 32.21 -11.40
CA GLY A 632 -40.80 32.25 -11.63
C GLY A 632 -41.44 31.69 -12.93
N LEU A 633 -41.82 30.40 -12.89
CA LEU A 633 -43.19 29.86 -13.13
C LEU A 633 -44.22 30.54 -14.10
N VAL A 634 -44.84 29.68 -14.94
CA VAL A 634 -46.31 29.52 -15.23
C VAL A 634 -46.97 30.09 -16.52
N ARG A 635 -47.44 29.14 -17.38
CA ARG A 635 -48.58 29.18 -18.37
C ARG A 635 -48.46 30.15 -19.59
N ARG A 636 -49.11 29.95 -20.76
CA ARG A 636 -50.10 28.95 -21.26
C ARG A 636 -50.10 28.85 -22.82
N ARG A 637 -50.37 27.62 -23.32
CA ARG A 637 -50.97 27.18 -24.63
C ARG A 637 -51.22 28.17 -25.82
N ALA A 638 -50.69 27.73 -26.97
CA ALA A 638 -51.37 27.38 -28.24
C ALA A 638 -51.88 28.44 -29.25
N ALA A 639 -51.46 28.27 -30.53
CA ALA A 639 -52.30 28.34 -31.73
C ALA A 639 -51.63 27.61 -32.92
N ALA A 640 -52.45 26.94 -33.75
CA ALA A 640 -52.16 26.64 -35.16
C ALA A 640 -52.97 27.67 -36.01
N ALA A 641 -52.92 27.79 -37.35
CA ALA A 641 -52.45 26.93 -38.43
C ALA A 641 -52.24 27.79 -39.72
N LEU A 642 -52.02 27.12 -40.87
CA LEU A 642 -52.01 27.65 -42.27
C LEU A 642 -50.73 28.46 -42.62
N GLU A 643 -50.17 28.41 -43.83
CA GLU A 643 -50.67 27.86 -45.12
C GLU A 643 -49.54 27.24 -45.99
N ALA A 644 -49.83 26.82 -47.23
CA ALA A 644 -49.02 25.88 -48.01
C ALA A 644 -48.06 26.53 -49.07
N PRO A 645 -47.75 25.94 -50.25
CA PRO A 645 -46.46 25.26 -50.45
C PRO A 645 -45.63 25.78 -51.65
N GLU A 646 -44.32 25.47 -51.70
CA GLU A 646 -43.56 25.55 -52.97
C GLU A 646 -42.35 24.58 -53.03
N THR A 647 -42.14 24.02 -54.22
CA THR A 647 -40.97 23.27 -54.72
C THR A 647 -40.70 23.77 -56.15
N PRO A 648 -39.55 23.51 -56.80
CA PRO A 648 -38.37 22.72 -56.40
C PRO A 648 -37.02 23.48 -56.57
N GLY A 649 -35.88 22.83 -56.27
CA GLY A 649 -34.55 23.37 -56.61
C GLY A 649 -33.35 22.47 -56.29
N LEU A 650 -32.92 21.65 -57.26
CA LEU A 650 -31.52 21.20 -57.38
C LEU A 650 -30.67 22.40 -57.89
N PRO A 651 -29.34 22.49 -57.63
CA PRO A 651 -28.38 21.48 -58.09
C PRO A 651 -27.18 21.13 -57.19
N ASP A 652 -26.71 19.90 -57.44
CA ASP A 652 -25.33 19.42 -57.65
C ASP A 652 -24.07 20.30 -57.43
N VAL A 653 -22.94 19.61 -57.19
CA VAL A 653 -21.52 20.04 -57.20
C VAL A 653 -21.01 20.90 -56.03
N ARG A 654 -20.42 20.27 -54.99
CA ARG A 654 -18.97 19.95 -54.98
C ARG A 654 -18.55 19.04 -53.81
#